data_AF-A0AA38RP23-F1
#
_entry.id   AF-A0AA38RP23-F1
#
_cell.length_a   1.000
_cell.length_b   1.000
_cell.length_c   1.000
_cell.angle_alpha   90.00
_cell.angle_beta   90.00
_cell.angle_gamma   90.00
#
_symmetry.space_group_name_H-M   'P 1'
#
loop_
_entity.id
_entity.type
_entity.pdbx_description
1 polymer ?
#
loop_
_entity_poly.entity_id
_entity_poly.type
_entity_poly.pdbx_seq_one_letter_code
_entity_poly.pdbx_strand_id
1 'polypeptide(L)'
;MSELLLASVGPQSPPLFQTTPQSLRGDAQGLISSTISVWDGVVANIRPEDASFENTIWPIVQDENIRSEKQRILRFYASTSPVKDLRDASHAIIKLFNSAEVDLFSRPDMFLRVDSVLNKSKCLIPPLDDESLYYLQKLHRRFHQNGCGIIAERCRNEFMEKTKRLHDLVQECNKNLNEDASGLWLSRDELEGVPESTLGRLELGDGEHQGLLWLPMKIPFTSPAISNAKREGTRKKIYYAVQNRMRVNVPLFREIVLLRDETARMLGYPNHAALKTADKMVQSPETVQRLLSELRQALTPLASRDAEELLRVKESEADARGESADKVFFWDLPYLSNRRSEQEQSSPPAVSEYFELWNTLTKLLKMFEHLLGARFYRIHSPVDEGPHQGITWHEDVQAYAVWNVDDEEEFLGYAYLDLFPRAGKNSHAGHYSLQQGYEKPDKSRFYASSVLIMNYPRPTDRNPTLRVDEVRKLFHELGHLLHALFTRIKYASLQFVDRDFVEAPSMMLEQFFSLEHHIKDVSCHYSHLSPSMKETWLANLEHSEDGDKPERPVQLSEEEAAALARTSLQKNRQGQLKELFFATYDMLIHGPTSHGELEATNLTELFNRTRADIYQIQGGEALGEGWEWAHGETVFRNVLNGYDAGYYSYIL
;
A
#
# COMPACT_ATOMS: atom_id res chain seq x y z
N MET A 1 -18.49 -20.84 14.59
CA MET A 1 -18.59 -19.42 15.00
C MET A 1 -19.92 -19.26 15.69
N SER A 2 -19.97 -18.59 16.83
CA SER A 2 -21.22 -18.22 17.51
C SER A 2 -21.90 -17.07 16.77
N GLU A 3 -23.22 -17.14 16.64
CA GLU A 3 -24.04 -16.14 15.94
C GLU A 3 -24.67 -15.17 16.96
N LEU A 4 -24.78 -13.88 16.62
CA LEU A 4 -25.46 -12.87 17.45
C LEU A 4 -26.56 -12.17 16.64
N LEU A 5 -27.71 -11.94 17.28
CA LEU A 5 -28.79 -11.11 16.74
C LEU A 5 -28.44 -9.63 16.86
N LEU A 6 -28.92 -8.80 15.91
CA LEU A 6 -28.53 -7.39 15.76
C LEU A 6 -28.74 -6.51 17.00
N ALA A 7 -29.69 -6.87 17.88
CA ALA A 7 -30.02 -6.15 19.10
C ALA A 7 -29.06 -6.44 20.28
N SER A 8 -28.13 -7.39 20.13
CA SER A 8 -27.21 -7.84 21.20
C SER A 8 -25.72 -7.74 20.80
N VAL A 9 -25.39 -6.90 19.82
CA VAL A 9 -24.08 -6.94 19.13
C VAL A 9 -22.98 -6.13 19.82
N GLY A 10 -23.35 -5.11 20.62
CA GLY A 10 -22.42 -4.27 21.38
C GLY A 10 -23.05 -2.94 21.86
N PRO A 11 -22.31 -2.11 22.63
CA PRO A 11 -22.78 -0.83 23.16
C PRO A 11 -22.97 0.28 22.12
N GLN A 12 -22.46 0.11 20.90
CA GLN A 12 -22.57 1.05 19.78
C GLN A 12 -23.19 0.35 18.58
N SER A 13 -24.16 0.97 17.90
CA SER A 13 -24.72 0.43 16.64
C SER A 13 -23.67 0.41 15.52
N PRO A 14 -23.69 -0.59 14.62
CA PRO A 14 -22.80 -0.60 13.46
C PRO A 14 -23.10 0.57 12.52
N PRO A 15 -22.09 1.07 11.77
CA PRO A 15 -22.33 2.09 10.77
C PRO A 15 -23.31 1.62 9.69
N LEU A 16 -24.13 2.55 9.21
CA LEU A 16 -25.09 2.32 8.13
C LEU A 16 -24.58 2.93 6.82
N PHE A 17 -24.65 2.14 5.76
CA PHE A 17 -24.22 2.43 4.40
C PHE A 17 -25.40 2.76 3.47
N GLN A 18 -26.42 3.48 3.95
CA GLN A 18 -27.63 3.83 3.20
C GLN A 18 -27.53 5.19 2.47
N THR A 19 -26.33 5.76 2.40
CA THR A 19 -26.10 7.09 1.85
C THR A 19 -26.46 7.16 0.35
N THR A 20 -27.17 8.22 -0.03
CA THR A 20 -27.49 8.55 -1.44
C THR A 20 -26.52 9.59 -1.99
N PRO A 21 -26.35 9.73 -3.31
CA PRO A 21 -25.51 10.78 -3.89
C PRO A 21 -25.86 12.20 -3.39
N GLN A 22 -27.16 12.47 -3.17
CA GLN A 22 -27.65 13.76 -2.67
C GLN A 22 -27.32 13.96 -1.20
N SER A 23 -27.62 12.98 -0.33
CA SER A 23 -27.34 13.08 1.11
C SER A 23 -25.84 13.18 1.37
N LEU A 24 -25.02 12.46 0.60
CA LEU A 24 -23.57 12.45 0.72
C LEU A 24 -22.95 13.85 0.57
N ARG A 25 -23.42 14.65 -0.40
CA ARG A 25 -22.96 16.03 -0.58
C ARG A 25 -23.39 16.93 0.59
N GLY A 26 -24.64 16.81 1.02
CA GLY A 26 -25.17 17.57 2.16
C GLY A 26 -24.41 17.29 3.45
N ASP A 27 -24.17 16.01 3.74
CA ASP A 27 -23.40 15.57 4.92
C ASP A 27 -21.97 16.11 4.88
N ALA A 28 -21.29 16.04 3.72
CA ALA A 28 -19.94 16.56 3.57
C ALA A 28 -19.87 18.08 3.78
N GLN A 29 -20.81 18.83 3.18
CA GLN A 29 -20.90 20.29 3.36
C GLN A 29 -21.23 20.67 4.80
N GLY A 30 -22.10 19.91 5.46
CA GLY A 30 -22.42 20.09 6.88
C GLY A 30 -21.21 19.92 7.78
N LEU A 31 -20.43 18.84 7.57
CA LEU A 31 -19.18 18.61 8.30
C LEU A 31 -18.16 19.73 8.07
N ILE A 32 -17.94 20.15 6.81
CA ILE A 32 -17.02 21.25 6.49
C ILE A 32 -17.47 22.55 7.15
N SER A 33 -18.75 22.89 7.05
CA SER A 33 -19.30 24.14 7.61
C SER A 33 -19.22 24.16 9.14
N SER A 34 -19.44 23.01 9.80
CA SER A 34 -19.24 22.84 11.24
C SER A 34 -17.80 23.12 11.63
N THR A 35 -16.82 22.46 10.98
CA THR A 35 -15.39 22.66 11.27
C THR A 35 -14.99 24.12 11.09
N ILE A 36 -15.40 24.77 9.98
CA ILE A 36 -15.11 26.18 9.73
C ILE A 36 -15.72 27.05 10.85
N SER A 37 -16.98 26.82 11.22
CA SER A 37 -17.65 27.59 12.27
C SER A 37 -16.96 27.44 13.64
N VAL A 38 -16.44 26.27 13.97
CA VAL A 38 -15.69 26.04 15.21
C VAL A 38 -14.41 26.87 15.21
N TRP A 39 -13.66 26.85 14.12
CA TRP A 39 -12.39 27.58 13.99
C TRP A 39 -12.62 29.09 13.98
N ASP A 40 -13.63 29.56 13.26
CA ASP A 40 -14.03 30.97 13.26
C ASP A 40 -14.47 31.43 14.65
N GLY A 41 -15.20 30.58 15.38
CA GLY A 41 -15.57 30.83 16.77
C GLY A 41 -14.35 30.98 17.68
N VAL A 42 -13.36 30.10 17.56
CA VAL A 42 -12.09 30.22 18.32
C VAL A 42 -11.37 31.51 17.96
N VAL A 43 -11.25 31.83 16.67
CA VAL A 43 -10.53 33.03 16.22
C VAL A 43 -11.23 34.32 16.65
N ALA A 44 -12.55 34.39 16.55
CA ALA A 44 -13.32 35.58 16.91
C ALA A 44 -13.28 35.88 18.41
N ASN A 45 -13.24 34.85 19.26
CA ASN A 45 -13.42 35.01 20.70
C ASN A 45 -12.13 34.90 21.52
N ILE A 46 -11.09 34.22 21.01
CA ILE A 46 -9.86 33.95 21.76
C ILE A 46 -8.69 34.67 21.09
N ARG A 47 -8.00 35.53 21.84
CA ARG A 47 -6.75 36.15 21.40
C ARG A 47 -5.57 35.21 21.62
N PRO A 48 -4.48 35.28 20.83
CA PRO A 48 -3.32 34.41 21.02
C PRO A 48 -2.80 34.42 22.48
N GLU A 49 -2.69 35.58 23.12
CA GLU A 49 -2.25 35.71 24.52
C GLU A 49 -3.17 35.03 25.54
N ASP A 50 -4.44 34.81 25.20
CA ASP A 50 -5.45 34.16 26.06
C ASP A 50 -5.68 32.68 25.69
N ALA A 51 -5.04 32.20 24.61
CA ALA A 51 -5.20 30.84 24.11
C ALA A 51 -4.66 29.79 25.11
N SER A 52 -5.46 28.77 25.38
CA SER A 52 -5.13 27.58 26.18
C SER A 52 -5.55 26.31 25.46
N PHE A 53 -5.14 25.15 25.97
CA PHE A 53 -5.58 23.87 25.41
C PHE A 53 -7.11 23.76 25.44
N GLU A 54 -7.74 24.14 26.54
CA GLU A 54 -9.18 23.98 26.79
C GLU A 54 -10.05 24.91 25.94
N ASN A 55 -9.63 26.16 25.71
CA ASN A 55 -10.45 27.14 24.99
C ASN A 55 -10.14 27.20 23.48
N THR A 56 -8.99 26.68 23.05
CA THR A 56 -8.52 26.78 21.66
C THR A 56 -8.42 25.41 21.00
N ILE A 57 -7.79 24.43 21.66
CA ILE A 57 -7.45 23.13 21.05
C ILE A 57 -8.60 22.12 21.25
N TRP A 58 -9.19 22.10 22.44
CA TRP A 58 -10.26 21.17 22.78
C TRP A 58 -11.51 21.32 21.89
N PRO A 59 -11.99 22.53 21.51
CA PRO A 59 -13.09 22.64 20.56
C PRO A 59 -12.78 22.03 19.19
N ILE A 60 -11.52 22.15 18.72
CA ILE A 60 -11.07 21.52 17.48
C ILE A 60 -11.13 20.01 17.63
N VAL A 61 -10.55 19.47 18.70
CA VAL A 61 -10.56 18.03 18.99
C VAL A 61 -11.98 17.46 18.99
N GLN A 62 -12.93 18.15 19.64
CA GLN A 62 -14.32 17.71 19.69
C GLN A 62 -14.95 17.65 18.29
N ASP A 63 -14.72 18.67 17.46
CA ASP A 63 -15.16 18.67 16.06
C ASP A 63 -14.49 17.54 15.26
N GLU A 64 -13.17 17.33 15.41
CA GLU A 64 -12.45 16.26 14.73
C GLU A 64 -12.96 14.87 15.10
N ASN A 65 -13.20 14.64 16.40
CA ASN A 65 -13.74 13.39 16.93
C ASN A 65 -15.12 13.10 16.33
N ILE A 66 -16.05 14.06 16.37
CA ILE A 66 -17.40 13.91 15.81
C ILE A 66 -17.33 13.73 14.28
N ARG A 67 -16.51 14.52 13.60
CA ARG A 67 -16.33 14.42 12.14
C ARG A 67 -15.78 13.05 11.73
N SER A 68 -14.90 12.46 12.54
CA SER A 68 -14.31 11.14 12.28
C SER A 68 -15.35 10.01 12.21
N GLU A 69 -16.52 10.19 12.83
CA GLU A 69 -17.58 9.17 12.86
C GLU A 69 -18.21 8.92 11.48
N LYS A 70 -18.18 9.92 10.58
CA LYS A 70 -18.83 9.85 9.26
C LYS A 70 -17.90 10.15 8.10
N GLN A 71 -16.95 11.08 8.25
CA GLN A 71 -16.19 11.62 7.12
C GLN A 71 -15.54 10.52 6.27
N ARG A 72 -14.96 9.51 6.93
CA ARG A 72 -14.30 8.41 6.22
C ARG A 72 -15.27 7.50 5.49
N ILE A 73 -16.45 7.23 6.04
CA ILE A 73 -17.52 6.49 5.33
C ILE A 73 -17.94 7.23 4.07
N LEU A 74 -18.13 8.56 4.14
CA LEU A 74 -18.49 9.37 2.98
C LEU A 74 -17.44 9.28 1.86
N ARG A 75 -16.15 9.29 2.22
CA ARG A 75 -15.03 9.10 1.27
C ARG A 75 -14.91 7.65 0.77
N PHE A 76 -15.27 6.68 1.59
CA PHE A 76 -15.07 5.25 1.32
C PHE A 76 -15.87 4.76 0.11
N TYR A 77 -17.06 5.33 -0.11
CA TYR A 77 -17.91 4.95 -1.24
C TYR A 77 -17.23 5.04 -2.60
N ALA A 78 -16.34 6.02 -2.80
CA ALA A 78 -15.52 6.18 -4.02
C ALA A 78 -14.81 4.90 -4.44
N SER A 79 -14.37 4.10 -3.45
CA SER A 79 -13.51 2.94 -3.64
C SER A 79 -14.25 1.60 -3.64
N THR A 80 -15.51 1.54 -3.19
CA THR A 80 -16.17 0.25 -2.92
C THR A 80 -17.63 0.16 -3.32
N SER A 81 -18.33 1.28 -3.51
CA SER A 81 -19.76 1.24 -3.85
C SER A 81 -19.98 0.53 -5.19
N PRO A 82 -20.95 -0.37 -5.31
CA PRO A 82 -21.35 -0.92 -6.61
C PRO A 82 -22.02 0.15 -7.51
N VAL A 83 -22.58 1.22 -6.92
CA VAL A 83 -23.32 2.27 -7.63
C VAL A 83 -22.37 3.36 -8.13
N LYS A 84 -22.24 3.50 -9.46
CA LYS A 84 -21.33 4.46 -10.09
C LYS A 84 -21.60 5.91 -9.65
N ASP A 85 -22.86 6.34 -9.63
CA ASP A 85 -23.22 7.71 -9.28
C ASP A 85 -22.84 8.06 -7.83
N LEU A 86 -22.90 7.06 -6.92
CA LEU A 86 -22.45 7.24 -5.54
C LEU A 86 -20.92 7.33 -5.46
N ARG A 87 -20.19 6.55 -6.26
CA ARG A 87 -18.73 6.68 -6.38
C ARG A 87 -18.33 8.07 -6.89
N ASP A 88 -18.99 8.55 -7.94
CA ASP A 88 -18.70 9.85 -8.54
C ASP A 88 -19.01 11.00 -7.57
N ALA A 89 -20.12 10.91 -6.82
CA ALA A 89 -20.45 11.85 -5.76
C ALA A 89 -19.41 11.82 -4.62
N SER A 90 -18.95 10.63 -4.22
CA SER A 90 -17.88 10.45 -3.23
C SER A 90 -16.55 11.04 -3.70
N HIS A 91 -16.16 10.85 -4.96
CA HIS A 91 -15.00 11.53 -5.56
C HIS A 91 -15.14 13.06 -5.53
N ALA A 92 -16.34 13.60 -5.78
CA ALA A 92 -16.58 15.03 -5.74
C ALA A 92 -16.41 15.61 -4.33
N ILE A 93 -16.92 14.96 -3.29
CA ILE A 93 -16.73 15.44 -1.91
C ILE A 93 -15.31 15.26 -1.38
N ILE A 94 -14.54 14.28 -1.88
CA ILE A 94 -13.13 14.14 -1.51
C ILE A 94 -12.38 15.42 -1.90
N LYS A 95 -12.67 15.96 -3.09
CA LYS A 95 -12.11 17.26 -3.53
C LYS A 95 -12.55 18.41 -2.62
N LEU A 96 -13.82 18.44 -2.21
CA LEU A 96 -14.32 19.47 -1.28
C LEU A 96 -13.62 19.41 0.08
N PHE A 97 -13.50 18.21 0.67
CA PHE A 97 -12.80 18.05 1.94
C PHE A 97 -11.34 18.44 1.83
N ASN A 98 -10.64 18.01 0.77
CA ASN A 98 -9.23 18.35 0.58
C ASN A 98 -9.04 19.87 0.41
N SER A 99 -9.93 20.55 -0.34
CA SER A 99 -9.89 22.01 -0.47
C SER A 99 -10.10 22.70 0.87
N ALA A 100 -11.14 22.33 1.60
CA ALA A 100 -11.44 22.92 2.91
C ALA A 100 -10.29 22.71 3.90
N GLU A 101 -9.64 21.53 3.86
CA GLU A 101 -8.50 21.22 4.71
C GLU A 101 -7.28 22.08 4.38
N VAL A 102 -6.98 22.33 3.10
CA VAL A 102 -5.93 23.28 2.67
C VAL A 102 -6.24 24.68 3.17
N ASP A 103 -7.48 25.15 2.99
CA ASP A 103 -7.91 26.49 3.42
C ASP A 103 -7.77 26.67 4.94
N LEU A 104 -8.22 25.68 5.73
CA LEU A 104 -8.12 25.67 7.18
C LEU A 104 -6.65 25.72 7.64
N PHE A 105 -5.78 24.83 7.13
CA PHE A 105 -4.38 24.77 7.57
C PHE A 105 -3.48 25.87 7.00
N SER A 106 -3.99 26.70 6.10
CA SER A 106 -3.29 27.89 5.57
C SER A 106 -3.61 29.17 6.36
N ARG A 107 -4.40 29.08 7.44
CA ARG A 107 -4.86 30.21 8.26
C ARG A 107 -3.80 30.69 9.27
N PRO A 108 -3.17 31.88 9.05
CA PRO A 108 -2.17 32.39 9.98
C PRO A 108 -2.80 32.81 11.32
N ASP A 109 -4.04 33.30 11.29
CA ASP A 109 -4.78 33.69 12.48
C ASP A 109 -4.99 32.49 13.43
N MET A 110 -5.39 31.34 12.91
CA MET A 110 -5.53 30.13 13.73
C MET A 110 -4.17 29.60 14.18
N PHE A 111 -3.16 29.61 13.30
CA PHE A 111 -1.80 29.18 13.64
C PHE A 111 -1.22 29.95 14.83
N LEU A 112 -1.38 31.28 14.88
CA LEU A 112 -0.89 32.09 16.00
C LEU A 112 -1.45 31.65 17.36
N ARG A 113 -2.68 31.15 17.40
CA ARG A 113 -3.30 30.63 18.62
C ARG A 113 -2.72 29.27 18.99
N VAL A 114 -2.63 28.35 18.02
CA VAL A 114 -2.01 27.03 18.22
C VAL A 114 -0.55 27.16 18.66
N ASP A 115 0.22 28.05 18.04
CA ASP A 115 1.61 28.37 18.41
C ASP A 115 1.70 28.94 19.83
N SER A 116 0.79 29.84 20.21
CA SER A 116 0.74 30.34 21.59
C SER A 116 0.48 29.23 22.60
N VAL A 117 -0.47 28.32 22.33
CA VAL A 117 -0.75 27.19 23.22
C VAL A 117 0.46 26.27 23.35
N LEU A 118 1.13 25.94 22.24
CA LEU A 118 2.34 25.10 22.26
C LEU A 118 3.51 25.77 23.01
N ASN A 119 3.67 27.08 22.87
CA ASN A 119 4.72 27.78 23.60
C ASN A 119 4.42 27.87 25.10
N LYS A 120 3.16 28.09 25.49
CA LYS A 120 2.73 28.08 26.90
C LYS A 120 2.83 26.69 27.53
N SER A 121 2.56 25.63 26.77
CA SER A 121 2.59 24.26 27.30
C SER A 121 3.99 23.84 27.82
N LYS A 122 5.07 24.45 27.30
CA LYS A 122 6.46 24.21 27.73
C LYS A 122 6.71 24.59 29.20
N CYS A 123 5.88 25.47 29.77
CA CYS A 123 6.03 25.95 31.14
C CYS A 123 4.77 25.73 32.00
N LEU A 124 3.81 24.94 31.51
CA LEU A 124 2.53 24.69 32.20
C LEU A 124 2.75 23.81 33.43
N ILE A 125 2.07 24.14 34.53
CA ILE A 125 2.07 23.36 35.77
C ILE A 125 0.61 23.17 36.22
N PRO A 126 0.08 21.93 36.25
CA PRO A 126 0.70 20.69 35.78
C PRO A 126 0.89 20.68 34.24
N PRO A 127 1.83 19.88 33.69
CA PRO A 127 1.97 19.75 32.25
C PRO A 127 0.74 19.08 31.63
N LEU A 128 0.56 19.26 30.32
CA LEU A 128 -0.38 18.46 29.54
C LEU A 128 0.03 16.98 29.61
N ASP A 129 -0.94 16.08 29.56
CA ASP A 129 -0.62 14.65 29.41
C ASP A 129 0.02 14.37 28.04
N ASP A 130 0.75 13.26 27.94
CA ASP A 130 1.57 12.93 26.77
C ASP A 130 0.76 12.91 25.47
N GLU A 131 -0.47 12.38 25.51
CA GLU A 131 -1.34 12.31 24.33
C GLU A 131 -1.81 13.71 23.90
N SER A 132 -2.21 14.56 24.85
CA SER A 132 -2.59 15.97 24.62
C SER A 132 -1.44 16.76 24.00
N LEU A 133 -0.23 16.60 24.54
CA LEU A 133 0.96 17.27 24.04
C LEU A 133 1.32 16.79 22.63
N TYR A 134 1.26 15.47 22.38
CA TYR A 134 1.55 14.91 21.06
C TYR A 134 0.53 15.38 20.01
N TYR A 135 -0.76 15.41 20.33
CA TYR A 135 -1.79 15.98 19.45
C TYR A 135 -1.49 17.44 19.11
N LEU A 136 -1.19 18.27 20.13
CA LEU A 136 -0.88 19.69 19.94
C LEU A 136 0.35 19.88 19.04
N GLN A 137 1.41 19.08 19.23
CA GLN A 137 2.60 19.11 18.38
C GLN A 137 2.29 18.71 16.94
N LYS A 138 1.46 17.69 16.72
CA LYS A 138 1.04 17.24 15.39
C LYS A 138 0.19 18.30 14.70
N LEU A 139 -0.74 18.92 15.41
CA LEU A 139 -1.57 20.02 14.92
C LEU A 139 -0.71 21.23 14.53
N HIS A 140 0.20 21.67 15.40
CA HIS A 140 1.12 22.79 15.13
C HIS A 140 2.00 22.52 13.91
N ARG A 141 2.61 21.33 13.85
CA ARG A 141 3.46 20.91 12.73
C ARG A 141 2.70 20.95 11.41
N ARG A 142 1.43 20.57 11.41
CA ARG A 142 0.60 20.61 10.21
C ARG A 142 0.41 22.03 9.68
N PHE A 143 0.16 23.02 10.53
CA PHE A 143 0.16 24.42 10.12
C PHE A 143 1.52 24.89 9.61
N HIS A 144 2.60 24.49 10.31
CA HIS A 144 3.96 24.82 9.91
C HIS A 144 4.28 24.30 8.50
N GLN A 145 3.93 23.05 8.19
CA GLN A 145 4.09 22.43 6.87
C GLN A 145 3.26 23.12 5.77
N ASN A 146 2.23 23.88 6.13
CA ASN A 146 1.45 24.71 5.21
C ASN A 146 1.95 26.18 5.15
N GLY A 147 3.16 26.43 5.65
CA GLY A 147 3.82 27.74 5.53
C GLY A 147 3.36 28.80 6.54
N CYS A 148 2.51 28.45 7.52
CA CYS A 148 2.03 29.41 8.52
C CYS A 148 3.13 29.94 9.44
N GLY A 149 4.26 29.23 9.56
CA GLY A 149 5.46 29.68 10.28
C GLY A 149 6.28 30.75 9.54
N ILE A 150 6.01 31.01 8.26
CA ILE A 150 6.75 31.99 7.45
C ILE A 150 6.19 33.39 7.71
N ILE A 151 6.92 34.16 8.53
CA ILE A 151 6.49 35.51 8.99
C ILE A 151 6.42 36.51 7.84
N ALA A 152 7.40 36.51 6.93
CA ALA A 152 7.45 37.45 5.82
C ALA A 152 6.41 37.07 4.75
N GLU A 153 5.41 37.94 4.54
CA GLU A 153 4.31 37.70 3.60
C GLU A 153 4.79 37.37 2.18
N ARG A 154 5.81 38.08 1.69
CA ARG A 154 6.43 37.78 0.38
C ARG A 154 6.95 36.34 0.31
N CYS A 155 7.71 35.90 1.31
CA CYS A 155 8.26 34.55 1.36
C CYS A 155 7.16 33.49 1.49
N ARG A 156 6.08 33.79 2.24
CA ARG A 156 4.92 32.90 2.37
C ARG A 156 4.16 32.76 1.06
N ASN A 157 3.95 33.87 0.33
CA ASN A 157 3.32 33.84 -0.99
C ASN A 157 4.16 33.05 -2.00
N GLU A 158 5.49 33.23 -1.98
CA GLU A 158 6.42 32.45 -2.79
C GLU A 158 6.35 30.95 -2.43
N PHE A 159 6.30 30.60 -1.15
CA PHE A 159 6.13 29.22 -0.70
C PHE A 159 4.83 28.62 -1.25
N MET A 160 3.71 29.34 -1.13
CA MET A 160 2.41 28.90 -1.65
C MET A 160 2.42 28.70 -3.16
N GLU A 161 3.06 29.60 -3.92
CA GLU A 161 3.19 29.47 -5.38
C GLU A 161 4.01 28.24 -5.76
N LYS A 162 5.15 28.02 -5.10
CA LYS A 162 6.00 26.83 -5.31
C LYS A 162 5.29 25.54 -4.94
N THR A 163 4.58 25.50 -3.81
CA THR A 163 3.79 24.34 -3.38
C THR A 163 2.64 24.05 -4.36
N LYS A 164 1.98 25.08 -4.89
CA LYS A 164 0.96 24.92 -5.93
C LYS A 164 1.56 24.33 -7.20
N ARG A 165 2.67 24.89 -7.69
CA ARG A 165 3.38 24.38 -8.86
C ARG A 165 3.81 22.93 -8.68
N LEU A 166 4.33 22.58 -7.50
CA LEU A 166 4.69 21.22 -7.13
C LEU A 166 3.48 20.27 -7.24
N HIS A 167 2.31 20.65 -6.72
CA HIS A 167 1.10 19.85 -6.85
C HIS A 167 0.66 19.69 -8.32
N ASP A 168 0.69 20.76 -9.10
CA ASP A 168 0.31 20.73 -10.53
C ASP A 168 1.23 19.78 -11.33
N LEU A 169 2.54 19.82 -11.07
CA LEU A 169 3.52 18.93 -11.70
C LEU A 169 3.31 17.45 -11.33
N VAL A 170 3.04 17.17 -10.05
CA VAL A 170 2.74 15.80 -9.59
C VAL A 170 1.47 15.28 -10.26
N GLN A 171 0.45 16.12 -10.43
CA GLN A 171 -0.77 15.77 -11.16
C GLN A 171 -0.49 15.51 -12.64
N GLU A 172 0.32 16.35 -13.28
CA GLU A 172 0.71 16.20 -14.68
C GLU A 172 1.49 14.89 -14.92
N CYS A 173 2.50 14.60 -14.10
CA CYS A 173 3.24 13.34 -14.14
C CYS A 173 2.33 12.11 -14.01
N ASN A 174 1.41 12.14 -13.03
CA ASN A 174 0.45 11.07 -12.81
C ASN A 174 -0.56 10.94 -13.96
N LYS A 175 -1.00 12.05 -14.55
CA LYS A 175 -1.86 12.07 -15.74
C LYS A 175 -1.17 11.38 -16.90
N ASN A 176 0.06 11.78 -17.24
CA ASN A 176 0.87 11.18 -18.30
C ASN A 176 1.03 9.66 -18.10
N LEU A 177 1.31 9.24 -16.86
CA LEU A 177 1.44 7.83 -16.49
C LEU A 177 0.12 7.03 -16.59
N ASN A 178 -1.02 7.66 -16.35
CA ASN A 178 -2.34 7.02 -16.39
C ASN A 178 -2.88 6.93 -17.82
N GLU A 179 -2.64 7.95 -18.64
CA GLU A 179 -3.06 8.04 -20.05
C GLU A 179 -2.10 7.33 -21.02
N ASP A 180 -0.97 6.84 -20.52
CA ASP A 180 -0.01 6.04 -21.28
C ASP A 180 -0.66 4.86 -22.02
N ALA A 181 -0.59 4.90 -23.35
CA ALA A 181 -1.01 3.82 -24.24
C ALA A 181 0.16 3.28 -25.08
N SER A 182 1.40 3.49 -24.64
CA SER A 182 2.59 3.03 -25.36
C SER A 182 2.68 1.50 -25.46
N GLY A 183 3.37 1.02 -26.49
CA GLY A 183 3.54 -0.40 -26.78
C GLY A 183 4.57 -0.63 -27.90
N LEU A 184 4.80 -1.90 -28.22
CA LEU A 184 5.67 -2.34 -29.31
C LEU A 184 4.92 -3.28 -30.24
N TRP A 185 5.11 -3.12 -31.54
CA TRP A 185 4.75 -4.13 -32.52
C TRP A 185 5.88 -5.15 -32.62
N LEU A 186 5.57 -6.40 -32.30
CA LEU A 186 6.52 -7.51 -32.31
C LEU A 186 5.95 -8.67 -33.12
N SER A 187 6.79 -9.32 -33.90
CA SER A 187 6.40 -10.54 -34.62
C SER A 187 6.20 -11.71 -33.65
N ARG A 188 5.42 -12.72 -34.06
CA ARG A 188 5.28 -13.97 -33.30
C ARG A 188 6.62 -14.69 -33.08
N ASP A 189 7.53 -14.53 -34.04
CA ASP A 189 8.89 -15.06 -34.01
C ASP A 189 9.75 -14.35 -32.95
N GLU A 190 9.65 -13.03 -32.81
CA GLU A 190 10.30 -12.29 -31.72
C GLU A 190 9.78 -12.67 -30.33
N LEU A 191 8.50 -13.07 -30.24
CA LEU A 191 7.81 -13.46 -29.00
C LEU A 191 7.91 -14.96 -28.69
N GLU A 192 8.87 -15.68 -29.30
CA GLU A 192 9.08 -17.09 -29.02
C GLU A 192 9.29 -17.36 -27.51
N GLY A 193 8.53 -18.31 -26.95
CA GLY A 193 8.54 -18.68 -25.53
C GLY A 193 7.46 -17.99 -24.70
N VAL A 194 6.88 -16.88 -25.18
CA VAL A 194 5.79 -16.19 -24.46
C VAL A 194 4.53 -17.08 -24.46
N PRO A 195 3.87 -17.29 -23.30
CA PRO A 195 2.71 -18.17 -23.21
C PRO A 195 1.53 -17.73 -24.09
N GLU A 196 0.81 -18.69 -24.69
CA GLU A 196 -0.38 -18.41 -25.51
C GLU A 196 -1.49 -17.67 -24.75
N SER A 197 -1.59 -17.89 -23.43
CA SER A 197 -2.50 -17.13 -22.56
C SER A 197 -2.21 -15.63 -22.53
N THR A 198 -0.97 -15.23 -22.83
CA THR A 198 -0.57 -13.83 -23.01
C THR A 198 -0.73 -13.41 -24.46
N LEU A 199 -0.24 -14.21 -25.43
CA LEU A 199 -0.28 -13.89 -26.85
C LEU A 199 -1.71 -13.72 -27.38
N GLY A 200 -2.64 -14.57 -26.96
CA GLY A 200 -4.05 -14.51 -27.36
C GLY A 200 -4.79 -13.26 -26.87
N ARG A 201 -4.19 -12.48 -25.97
CA ARG A 201 -4.72 -11.19 -25.47
C ARG A 201 -4.13 -9.99 -26.22
N LEU A 202 -3.17 -10.18 -27.11
CA LEU A 202 -2.52 -9.12 -27.88
C LEU A 202 -3.31 -8.82 -29.15
N GLU A 203 -3.32 -7.55 -29.54
CA GLU A 203 -3.99 -7.12 -30.77
C GLU A 203 -3.13 -7.43 -32.00
N LEU A 204 -3.74 -7.98 -33.04
CA LEU A 204 -3.08 -8.23 -34.32
C LEU A 204 -3.07 -6.95 -35.15
N GLY A 205 -1.90 -6.60 -35.67
CA GLY A 205 -1.70 -5.40 -36.48
C GLY A 205 -2.30 -5.54 -37.88
N ASP A 206 -2.74 -4.41 -38.41
CA ASP A 206 -3.20 -4.22 -39.77
C ASP A 206 -2.28 -3.26 -40.54
N GLY A 207 -2.49 -3.14 -41.86
CA GLY A 207 -1.71 -2.22 -42.71
C GLY A 207 -0.20 -2.43 -42.60
N GLU A 208 0.51 -1.39 -42.15
CA GLU A 208 1.97 -1.40 -41.98
C GLU A 208 2.46 -2.35 -40.85
N HIS A 209 1.56 -2.82 -39.98
CA HIS A 209 1.83 -3.75 -38.89
C HIS A 209 1.26 -5.15 -39.15
N GLN A 210 0.88 -5.45 -40.39
CA GLN A 210 0.32 -6.75 -40.75
C GLN A 210 1.24 -7.90 -40.33
N GLY A 211 0.68 -8.82 -39.52
CA GLY A 211 1.41 -9.99 -39.00
C GLY A 211 2.21 -9.73 -37.71
N LEU A 212 2.16 -8.52 -37.15
CA LEU A 212 2.74 -8.18 -35.85
C LEU A 212 1.68 -8.17 -34.75
N LEU A 213 2.10 -8.38 -33.51
CA LEU A 213 1.27 -8.30 -32.31
C LEU A 213 1.64 -7.05 -31.51
N TRP A 214 0.62 -6.30 -31.06
CA TRP A 214 0.81 -5.15 -30.19
C TRP A 214 1.03 -5.62 -28.76
N LEU A 215 2.20 -5.33 -28.21
CA LEU A 215 2.53 -5.55 -26.80
C LEU A 215 2.40 -4.22 -26.03
N PRO A 216 1.34 -3.99 -25.23
CA PRO A 216 1.21 -2.78 -24.42
C PRO A 216 2.28 -2.73 -23.32
N MET A 217 2.79 -1.54 -22.98
CA MET A 217 3.80 -1.33 -21.92
C MET A 217 3.22 -1.41 -20.49
N LYS A 218 2.24 -2.30 -20.28
CA LYS A 218 1.58 -2.55 -19.00
C LYS A 218 2.04 -3.88 -18.40
N ILE A 219 2.20 -3.90 -17.08
CA ILE A 219 2.74 -5.04 -16.30
C ILE A 219 2.09 -6.39 -16.66
N PRO A 220 0.75 -6.52 -16.81
CA PRO A 220 0.12 -7.81 -17.13
C PRO A 220 0.49 -8.40 -18.50
N PHE A 221 1.14 -7.63 -19.37
CA PHE A 221 1.62 -8.06 -20.68
C PHE A 221 3.16 -8.08 -20.72
N THR A 222 3.81 -7.03 -20.23
CA THR A 222 5.28 -6.94 -20.29
C THR A 222 5.97 -7.91 -19.36
N SER A 223 5.41 -8.19 -18.18
CA SER A 223 5.99 -9.14 -17.22
C SER A 223 6.07 -10.57 -17.80
N PRO A 224 4.97 -11.19 -18.26
CA PRO A 224 5.07 -12.50 -18.90
C PRO A 224 5.90 -12.47 -20.19
N ALA A 225 5.88 -11.38 -20.97
CA ALA A 225 6.68 -11.29 -22.18
C ALA A 225 8.19 -11.28 -21.88
N ILE A 226 8.67 -10.42 -20.97
CA ILE A 226 10.11 -10.31 -20.65
C ILE A 226 10.63 -11.55 -19.91
N SER A 227 9.79 -12.18 -19.08
CA SER A 227 10.15 -13.38 -18.32
C SER A 227 10.21 -14.66 -19.16
N ASN A 228 9.66 -14.68 -20.38
CA ASN A 228 9.57 -15.90 -21.19
C ASN A 228 10.12 -15.75 -22.62
N ALA A 229 10.28 -14.54 -23.14
CA ALA A 229 10.84 -14.34 -24.48
C ALA A 229 12.29 -14.87 -24.54
N LYS A 230 12.52 -15.90 -25.35
CA LYS A 230 13.81 -16.59 -25.45
C LYS A 230 14.92 -15.70 -26.01
N ARG A 231 14.56 -14.77 -26.90
CA ARG A 231 15.51 -13.88 -27.58
C ARG A 231 15.89 -12.70 -26.70
N GLU A 232 17.17 -12.58 -26.38
CA GLU A 232 17.70 -11.44 -25.61
C GLU A 232 17.38 -10.10 -26.26
N GLY A 233 17.50 -10.00 -27.60
CA GLY A 233 17.15 -8.79 -28.33
C GLY A 233 15.70 -8.34 -28.11
N THR A 234 14.75 -9.29 -28.06
CA THR A 234 13.34 -8.97 -27.74
C THR A 234 13.21 -8.48 -26.31
N ARG A 235 13.84 -9.17 -25.35
CA ARG A 235 13.83 -8.73 -23.94
C ARG A 235 14.41 -7.33 -23.77
N LYS A 236 15.54 -7.01 -24.43
CA LYS A 236 16.13 -5.67 -24.45
C LYS A 236 15.15 -4.64 -25.01
N LYS A 237 14.53 -4.88 -26.17
CA LYS A 237 13.52 -3.98 -26.76
C LYS A 237 12.37 -3.68 -25.79
N ILE A 238 11.78 -4.73 -25.20
CA ILE A 238 10.68 -4.60 -24.24
C ILE A 238 11.13 -3.81 -23.02
N TYR A 239 12.29 -4.14 -22.45
CA TYR A 239 12.82 -3.47 -21.27
C TYR A 239 13.04 -1.98 -21.51
N TYR A 240 13.68 -1.61 -22.64
CA TYR A 240 13.91 -0.21 -23.00
C TYR A 240 12.61 0.54 -23.19
N ALA A 241 11.63 -0.05 -23.89
CA ALA A 241 10.33 0.56 -24.06
C ALA A 241 9.62 0.80 -22.71
N VAL A 242 9.71 -0.15 -21.77
CA VAL A 242 9.17 0.00 -20.41
C VAL A 242 9.87 1.11 -19.63
N GLN A 243 11.21 1.13 -19.62
CA GLN A 243 11.97 2.12 -18.85
C GLN A 243 11.87 3.54 -19.44
N ASN A 244 11.65 3.66 -20.75
CA ASN A 244 11.63 4.93 -21.46
C ASN A 244 10.22 5.38 -21.87
N ARG A 245 9.16 4.73 -21.41
CA ARG A 245 7.78 5.10 -21.78
C ARG A 245 7.40 6.52 -21.35
N MET A 246 7.99 7.04 -20.27
CA MET A 246 7.66 8.35 -19.69
C MET A 246 8.78 9.39 -19.83
N ARG A 247 9.52 9.42 -20.95
CA ARG A 247 10.55 10.44 -21.18
C ARG A 247 10.05 11.89 -21.04
N VAL A 248 8.78 12.13 -21.37
CA VAL A 248 8.13 13.44 -21.19
C VAL A 248 8.13 13.92 -19.73
N ASN A 249 8.16 12.99 -18.77
CA ASN A 249 8.18 13.31 -17.34
C ASN A 249 9.59 13.62 -16.80
N VAL A 250 10.67 13.44 -17.56
CA VAL A 250 12.05 13.74 -17.10
C VAL A 250 12.17 15.20 -16.59
N PRO A 251 11.81 16.24 -17.38
CA PRO A 251 11.89 17.62 -16.90
C PRO A 251 10.92 17.90 -15.74
N LEU A 252 9.72 17.31 -15.75
CA LEU A 252 8.72 17.49 -14.69
C LEU A 252 9.21 16.90 -13.35
N PHE A 253 9.76 15.68 -13.38
CA PHE A 253 10.32 15.02 -12.21
C PHE A 253 11.49 15.82 -11.62
N ARG A 254 12.36 16.37 -12.47
CA ARG A 254 13.44 17.25 -12.04
C ARG A 254 12.92 18.49 -11.32
N GLU A 255 11.93 19.18 -11.89
CA GLU A 255 11.33 20.36 -11.26
C GLU A 255 10.66 20.01 -9.91
N ILE A 256 9.98 18.86 -9.82
CA ILE A 256 9.38 18.35 -8.57
C ILE A 256 10.44 18.21 -7.47
N VAL A 257 11.57 17.55 -7.76
CA VAL A 257 12.63 17.31 -6.78
C VAL A 257 13.28 18.62 -6.32
N LEU A 258 13.49 19.57 -7.23
CA LEU A 258 14.00 20.90 -6.90
C LEU A 258 13.03 21.69 -6.01
N LEU A 259 11.75 21.76 -6.38
CA LEU A 259 10.73 22.47 -5.60
C LEU A 259 10.54 21.87 -4.19
N ARG A 260 10.70 20.56 -4.04
CA ARG A 260 10.70 19.90 -2.72
C ARG A 260 11.83 20.38 -1.83
N ASP A 261 13.06 20.41 -2.34
CA ASP A 261 14.20 20.93 -1.58
C ASP A 261 14.03 22.42 -1.25
N GLU A 262 13.60 23.25 -2.21
CA GLU A 262 13.34 24.68 -1.98
C GLU A 262 12.28 24.90 -0.89
N THR A 263 11.11 24.27 -1.02
CA THR A 263 10.00 24.44 -0.08
C THR A 263 10.37 23.92 1.32
N ALA A 264 11.12 22.82 1.42
CA ALA A 264 11.63 22.34 2.70
C ALA A 264 12.58 23.35 3.37
N ARG A 265 13.49 23.97 2.60
CA ARG A 265 14.39 25.02 3.09
C ARG A 265 13.65 26.29 3.50
N MET A 266 12.59 26.67 2.79
CA MET A 266 11.72 27.79 3.18
C MET A 266 11.02 27.55 4.52
N LEU A 267 10.74 26.29 4.84
CA LEU A 267 10.22 25.86 6.14
C LEU A 267 11.32 25.68 7.22
N GLY A 268 12.59 25.98 6.91
CA GLY A 268 13.69 25.90 7.88
C GLY A 268 14.31 24.51 8.04
N TYR A 269 13.99 23.56 7.16
CA TYR A 269 14.66 22.25 7.12
C TYR A 269 15.88 22.28 6.20
N PRO A 270 16.93 21.48 6.48
CA PRO A 270 18.13 21.46 5.64
C PRO A 270 17.88 20.90 4.24
N ASN A 271 16.90 20.02 4.08
CA ASN A 271 16.47 19.43 2.80
C ASN A 271 15.10 18.75 2.98
N HIS A 272 14.56 18.22 1.89
CA HIS A 272 13.25 17.56 1.89
C HIS A 272 13.22 16.28 2.74
N ALA A 273 14.30 15.49 2.74
CA ALA A 273 14.39 14.28 3.55
C ALA A 273 14.26 14.60 5.06
N ALA A 274 14.95 15.63 5.54
CA ALA A 274 14.82 16.07 6.93
C ALA A 274 13.40 16.54 7.29
N LEU A 275 12.72 17.25 6.37
CA LEU A 275 11.31 17.61 6.55
C LEU A 275 10.42 16.36 6.71
N LYS A 276 10.63 15.35 5.87
CA LYS A 276 9.80 14.14 5.82
C LYS A 276 10.06 13.16 6.96
N THR A 277 11.28 13.10 7.49
CA THR A 277 11.64 12.21 8.60
C THR A 277 11.43 12.81 10.00
N ALA A 278 11.24 14.14 10.11
CA ALA A 278 11.21 14.83 11.40
C ALA A 278 10.05 14.40 12.34
N ASP A 279 8.99 13.80 11.80
CA ASP A 279 7.84 13.26 12.54
C ASP A 279 7.66 11.75 12.28
N LYS A 280 8.74 11.04 11.99
CA LYS A 280 8.72 9.61 11.69
C LYS A 280 9.51 8.84 12.75
N MET A 281 9.32 7.52 12.83
CA MET A 281 10.04 6.67 13.79
C MET A 281 11.55 6.83 13.66
N VAL A 282 12.06 6.96 12.43
CA VAL A 282 13.50 7.14 12.16
C VAL A 282 14.06 8.49 12.61
N GLN A 283 13.20 9.49 12.81
CA GLN A 283 13.48 10.86 13.28
C GLN A 283 14.41 11.73 12.41
N SER A 284 15.32 11.15 11.64
CA SER A 284 16.32 11.87 10.84
C SER A 284 16.74 11.09 9.60
N PRO A 285 17.18 11.77 8.53
CA PRO A 285 17.66 11.12 7.32
C PRO A 285 18.95 10.33 7.56
N GLU A 286 19.78 10.70 8.54
CA GLU A 286 21.01 9.99 8.89
C GLU A 286 20.72 8.58 9.44
N THR A 287 19.64 8.41 10.21
CA THR A 287 19.19 7.09 10.67
C THR A 287 18.83 6.19 9.48
N VAL A 288 18.11 6.73 8.50
CA VAL A 288 17.75 6.00 7.27
C VAL A 288 19.00 5.65 6.47
N GLN A 289 19.91 6.60 6.26
CA GLN A 289 21.15 6.36 5.53
C GLN A 289 21.99 5.24 6.16
N ARG A 290 22.10 5.21 7.49
CA ARG A 290 22.79 4.13 8.21
C ARG A 290 22.13 2.78 7.98
N LEU A 291 20.80 2.69 8.13
CA LEU A 291 20.04 1.47 7.84
C LEU A 291 20.28 0.96 6.42
N LEU A 292 20.15 1.84 5.42
CA LEU A 292 20.34 1.47 4.01
C LEU A 292 21.78 1.06 3.73
N SER A 293 22.76 1.69 4.38
CA SER A 293 24.18 1.32 4.25
C SER A 293 24.47 -0.07 4.85
N GLU A 294 23.95 -0.36 6.04
CA GLU A 294 24.10 -1.67 6.69
C GLU A 294 23.46 -2.77 5.83
N LEU A 295 22.26 -2.53 5.31
CA LEU A 295 21.58 -3.46 4.40
C LEU A 295 22.35 -3.65 3.09
N ARG A 296 22.85 -2.56 2.49
CA ARG A 296 23.69 -2.64 1.29
C ARG A 296 24.93 -3.49 1.55
N GLN A 297 25.61 -3.30 2.68
CA GLN A 297 26.79 -4.09 3.04
C GLN A 297 26.45 -5.58 3.19
N ALA A 298 25.32 -5.91 3.81
CA ALA A 298 24.88 -7.30 3.98
C ALA A 298 24.41 -7.95 2.67
N LEU A 299 23.72 -7.21 1.81
CA LEU A 299 23.13 -7.72 0.57
C LEU A 299 24.11 -7.76 -0.61
N THR A 300 25.13 -6.90 -0.66
CA THR A 300 26.12 -6.87 -1.75
C THR A 300 26.73 -8.25 -2.08
N PRO A 301 27.28 -9.01 -1.12
CA PRO A 301 27.86 -10.33 -1.43
C PRO A 301 26.81 -11.37 -1.87
N LEU A 302 25.54 -11.15 -1.55
CA LEU A 302 24.44 -12.00 -2.02
C LEU A 302 23.98 -11.59 -3.43
N ALA A 303 23.99 -10.28 -3.74
CA ALA A 303 23.70 -9.74 -5.06
C ALA A 303 24.75 -10.19 -6.08
N SER A 304 26.05 -10.11 -5.74
CA SER A 304 27.13 -10.60 -6.60
C SER A 304 27.00 -12.10 -6.87
N ARG A 305 26.69 -12.91 -5.85
CA ARG A 305 26.44 -14.36 -6.02
C ARG A 305 25.25 -14.64 -6.92
N ASP A 306 24.13 -13.93 -6.75
CA ASP A 306 22.99 -14.07 -7.65
C ASP A 306 23.36 -13.69 -9.08
N ALA A 307 24.10 -12.59 -9.30
CA ALA A 307 24.54 -12.19 -10.63
C ALA A 307 25.44 -13.26 -11.29
N GLU A 308 26.36 -13.86 -10.53
CA GLU A 308 27.19 -14.97 -10.99
C GLU A 308 26.38 -16.23 -11.32
N GLU A 309 25.39 -16.59 -10.49
CA GLU A 309 24.50 -17.72 -10.76
C GLU A 309 23.65 -17.50 -12.01
N LEU A 310 23.08 -16.30 -12.18
CA LEU A 310 22.33 -15.95 -13.38
C LEU A 310 23.24 -15.96 -14.62
N LEU A 311 24.50 -15.53 -14.49
CA LEU A 311 25.48 -15.61 -15.57
C LEU A 311 25.72 -17.06 -15.98
N ARG A 312 25.90 -17.99 -15.03
CA ARG A 312 26.05 -19.43 -15.34
C ARG A 312 24.84 -20.02 -16.06
N VAL A 313 23.62 -19.62 -15.67
CA VAL A 313 22.41 -20.02 -16.39
C VAL A 313 22.43 -19.49 -17.82
N LYS A 314 22.82 -18.22 -18.01
CA LYS A 314 22.92 -17.59 -19.34
C LYS A 314 24.00 -18.25 -20.21
N GLU A 315 25.17 -18.53 -19.65
CA GLU A 315 26.28 -19.25 -20.30
C GLU A 315 25.84 -20.63 -20.77
N SER A 316 25.19 -21.41 -19.88
CA SER A 316 24.69 -22.74 -20.24
C SER A 316 23.68 -22.72 -21.39
N GLU A 317 22.79 -21.72 -21.44
CA GLU A 317 21.86 -21.57 -22.56
C GLU A 317 22.53 -21.07 -23.83
N ALA A 318 23.55 -20.21 -23.73
CA ALA A 318 24.33 -19.73 -24.86
C ALA A 318 25.16 -20.85 -25.48
N ASP A 319 25.84 -21.66 -24.65
CA ASP A 319 26.61 -22.83 -25.08
C ASP A 319 25.74 -23.83 -25.85
N ALA A 320 24.51 -24.06 -25.38
CA ALA A 320 23.53 -24.91 -26.06
C ALA A 320 23.12 -24.39 -27.45
N ARG A 321 23.31 -23.08 -27.72
CA ARG A 321 23.08 -22.43 -29.02
C ARG A 321 24.37 -22.21 -29.83
N GLY A 322 25.54 -22.56 -29.29
CA GLY A 322 26.84 -22.26 -29.90
C GLY A 322 27.21 -20.76 -29.86
N GLU A 323 26.66 -20.03 -28.89
CA GLU A 323 26.91 -18.61 -28.64
C GLU A 323 27.79 -18.45 -27.39
N SER A 324 28.28 -17.23 -27.13
CA SER A 324 28.99 -16.90 -25.89
C SER A 324 28.28 -15.78 -25.14
N ALA A 325 28.30 -15.82 -23.82
CA ALA A 325 27.74 -14.79 -22.95
C ALA A 325 28.71 -14.50 -21.80
N ASP A 326 29.04 -13.23 -21.56
CA ASP A 326 29.99 -12.78 -20.53
C ASP A 326 29.36 -11.81 -19.51
N LYS A 327 28.11 -11.40 -19.75
CA LYS A 327 27.41 -10.36 -18.98
C LYS A 327 25.92 -10.68 -18.82
N VAL A 328 25.38 -10.26 -17.68
CA VAL A 328 23.95 -10.29 -17.38
C VAL A 328 23.44 -8.86 -17.37
N PHE A 329 22.41 -8.60 -18.15
CA PHE A 329 21.78 -7.29 -18.19
C PHE A 329 20.46 -7.27 -17.44
N PHE A 330 19.97 -6.07 -17.10
CA PHE A 330 18.68 -5.92 -16.44
C PHE A 330 17.49 -6.54 -17.19
N TRP A 331 17.55 -6.61 -18.53
CA TRP A 331 16.52 -7.27 -19.34
C TRP A 331 16.58 -8.80 -19.31
N ASP A 332 17.68 -9.37 -18.82
CA ASP A 332 17.82 -10.83 -18.65
C ASP A 332 17.27 -11.31 -17.32
N LEU A 333 17.30 -10.47 -16.29
CA LEU A 333 16.98 -10.85 -14.92
C LEU A 333 15.64 -11.60 -14.78
N PRO A 334 14.49 -11.12 -15.31
CA PRO A 334 13.22 -11.84 -15.16
C PRO A 334 13.21 -13.22 -15.83
N TYR A 335 13.86 -13.32 -16.99
CA TYR A 335 13.93 -14.57 -17.76
C TYR A 335 14.84 -15.59 -17.08
N LEU A 336 16.08 -15.21 -16.76
CA LEU A 336 17.04 -16.12 -16.13
C LEU A 336 16.59 -16.58 -14.74
N SER A 337 15.87 -15.73 -14.00
CA SER A 337 15.31 -16.10 -12.70
C SER A 337 14.22 -17.16 -12.81
N ASN A 338 13.38 -17.08 -13.84
CA ASN A 338 12.40 -18.12 -14.14
C ASN A 338 13.10 -19.43 -14.53
N ARG A 339 14.12 -19.37 -15.40
CA ARG A 339 14.88 -20.55 -15.82
C ARG A 339 15.58 -21.23 -14.64
N ARG A 340 16.20 -20.46 -13.74
CA ARG A 340 16.76 -20.98 -12.49
C ARG A 340 15.68 -21.66 -11.64
N SER A 341 14.51 -21.02 -11.48
CA SER A 341 13.40 -21.56 -10.69
C SER A 341 12.85 -22.87 -11.28
N GLU A 342 12.76 -22.98 -12.61
CA GLU A 342 12.36 -24.21 -13.32
C GLU A 342 13.38 -25.35 -13.15
N GLN A 343 14.67 -25.02 -13.01
CA GLN A 343 15.74 -25.98 -12.74
C GLN A 343 15.76 -26.42 -11.26
N GLU A 344 15.34 -25.55 -10.34
CA GLU A 344 15.37 -25.77 -8.88
C GLU A 344 14.08 -26.39 -8.30
N GLN A 345 12.89 -26.10 -8.86
CA GLN A 345 11.61 -26.57 -8.32
C GLN A 345 11.02 -27.75 -9.09
N SER A 346 10.88 -28.89 -8.39
CA SER A 346 9.60 -29.59 -8.38
C SER A 346 8.70 -28.87 -7.37
N SER A 347 7.58 -28.30 -7.80
CA SER A 347 6.51 -27.85 -6.88
C SER A 347 5.19 -27.86 -7.62
N PRO A 348 4.24 -28.75 -7.27
CA PRO A 348 3.01 -28.92 -8.02
C PRO A 348 1.90 -27.93 -7.58
N PRO A 349 0.91 -27.68 -8.45
CA PRO A 349 -0.36 -27.00 -8.13
C PRO A 349 -1.10 -27.51 -6.86
N ALA A 350 -0.77 -28.72 -6.38
CA ALA A 350 -1.44 -29.47 -5.32
C ALA A 350 -1.43 -28.80 -3.93
N VAL A 351 -0.49 -27.91 -3.61
CA VAL A 351 -0.43 -27.30 -2.26
C VAL A 351 -1.56 -26.30 -2.02
N SER A 352 -1.99 -25.58 -3.07
CA SER A 352 -3.10 -24.62 -2.95
C SER A 352 -4.40 -25.31 -2.49
N GLU A 353 -4.60 -26.59 -2.83
CA GLU A 353 -5.76 -27.40 -2.43
C GLU A 353 -5.98 -27.46 -0.91
N TYR A 354 -4.96 -27.12 -0.11
CA TYR A 354 -5.03 -27.12 1.34
C TYR A 354 -5.52 -25.80 1.97
N PHE A 355 -5.85 -24.79 1.16
CA PHE A 355 -6.21 -23.47 1.67
C PHE A 355 -7.53 -22.98 1.06
N GLU A 356 -8.62 -23.72 1.26
CA GLU A 356 -9.97 -23.24 0.96
C GLU A 356 -10.26 -21.95 1.74
N LEU A 357 -10.78 -20.92 1.07
CA LEU A 357 -10.86 -19.55 1.59
C LEU A 357 -11.55 -19.46 2.95
N TRP A 358 -12.75 -20.02 3.11
CA TRP A 358 -13.57 -19.80 4.30
C TRP A 358 -13.09 -20.60 5.50
N ASN A 359 -12.64 -21.84 5.28
CA ASN A 359 -11.99 -22.66 6.30
C ASN A 359 -10.67 -22.01 6.74
N THR A 360 -9.87 -21.54 5.78
CA THR A 360 -8.61 -20.82 6.07
C THR A 360 -8.87 -19.58 6.91
N LEU A 361 -9.80 -18.70 6.49
CA LEU A 361 -10.19 -17.51 7.25
C LEU A 361 -10.64 -17.88 8.67
N THR A 362 -11.49 -18.89 8.81
CA THR A 362 -11.97 -19.34 10.14
C THR A 362 -10.80 -19.75 11.05
N LYS A 363 -9.81 -20.47 10.51
CA LYS A 363 -8.63 -20.87 11.27
C LYS A 363 -7.73 -19.69 11.62
N LEU A 364 -7.53 -18.74 10.70
CA LEU A 364 -6.78 -17.51 10.98
C LEU A 364 -7.44 -16.66 12.08
N LEU A 365 -8.77 -16.50 12.04
CA LEU A 365 -9.51 -15.78 13.09
C LEU A 365 -9.40 -16.46 14.45
N LYS A 366 -9.47 -17.80 14.50
CA LYS A 366 -9.19 -18.56 15.74
C LYS A 366 -7.76 -18.39 16.22
N MET A 367 -6.80 -18.24 15.33
CA MET A 367 -5.42 -17.99 15.71
C MET A 367 -5.28 -16.62 16.39
N PHE A 368 -5.96 -15.58 15.91
CA PHE A 368 -6.03 -14.28 16.58
C PHE A 368 -6.81 -14.32 17.90
N GLU A 369 -7.87 -15.13 17.99
CA GLU A 369 -8.56 -15.36 19.25
C GLU A 369 -7.61 -15.93 20.31
N HIS A 370 -6.78 -16.92 19.96
CA HIS A 370 -5.80 -17.47 20.90
C HIS A 370 -4.61 -16.54 21.18
N LEU A 371 -4.18 -15.75 20.19
CA LEU A 371 -2.99 -14.90 20.31
C LEU A 371 -3.27 -13.59 21.05
N LEU A 372 -4.47 -13.02 20.85
CA LEU A 372 -4.81 -11.65 21.25
C LEU A 372 -6.15 -11.54 21.99
N GLY A 373 -6.84 -12.66 22.27
CA GLY A 373 -8.18 -12.64 22.85
C GLY A 373 -9.25 -12.07 21.90
N ALA A 374 -8.95 -11.89 20.61
CA ALA A 374 -9.87 -11.25 19.67
C ALA A 374 -10.88 -12.24 19.09
N ARG A 375 -12.10 -12.26 19.64
CA ARG A 375 -13.19 -13.12 19.17
C ARG A 375 -14.10 -12.39 18.19
N PHE A 376 -14.38 -13.02 17.06
CA PHE A 376 -15.21 -12.49 15.98
C PHE A 376 -16.59 -13.15 15.96
N TYR A 377 -17.64 -12.36 16.12
CA TYR A 377 -19.04 -12.78 16.02
C TYR A 377 -19.64 -12.27 14.72
N ARG A 378 -20.01 -13.18 13.82
CA ARG A 378 -20.59 -12.82 12.53
C ARG A 378 -21.98 -12.21 12.74
N ILE A 379 -22.20 -11.04 12.14
CA ILE A 379 -23.48 -10.36 12.18
C ILE A 379 -24.31 -10.89 11.01
N HIS A 380 -25.39 -11.60 11.32
CA HIS A 380 -26.34 -12.06 10.33
C HIS A 380 -27.48 -11.05 10.22
N SER A 381 -27.78 -10.64 8.98
CA SER A 381 -29.05 -9.99 8.67
C SER A 381 -30.05 -11.11 8.36
N PRO A 382 -31.21 -11.20 9.06
CA PRO A 382 -32.26 -12.11 8.62
C PRO A 382 -32.64 -11.76 7.18
N VAL A 383 -32.64 -12.79 6.32
CA VAL A 383 -32.87 -12.67 4.87
C VAL A 383 -34.33 -12.28 4.55
N ASP A 384 -35.23 -12.38 5.52
CA ASP A 384 -36.69 -12.26 5.34
C ASP A 384 -37.29 -10.87 5.64
N GLU A 385 -36.48 -9.83 5.94
CA GLU A 385 -36.97 -8.45 6.22
C GLU A 385 -36.47 -7.38 5.23
N GLY A 386 -36.34 -7.72 3.94
CA GLY A 386 -36.06 -6.76 2.87
C GLY A 386 -34.57 -6.52 2.58
N PRO A 387 -34.23 -5.69 1.55
CA PRO A 387 -32.85 -5.52 1.10
C PRO A 387 -32.03 -4.96 2.27
N HIS A 388 -30.97 -5.69 2.64
CA HIS A 388 -29.93 -5.39 3.63
C HIS A 388 -30.19 -4.13 4.47
N GLN A 389 -30.32 -4.23 5.81
CA GLN A 389 -30.53 -3.09 6.73
C GLN A 389 -29.40 -2.03 6.74
N GLY A 390 -28.68 -1.82 5.63
CA GLY A 390 -27.67 -0.80 5.44
C GLY A 390 -26.33 -1.16 6.05
N ILE A 391 -26.19 -2.26 6.80
CA ILE A 391 -24.98 -2.53 7.59
C ILE A 391 -23.78 -2.87 6.70
N THR A 392 -24.01 -3.32 5.47
CA THR A 392 -22.97 -3.54 4.46
C THR A 392 -23.31 -2.78 3.18
N TRP A 393 -22.27 -2.44 2.40
CA TRP A 393 -22.42 -1.75 1.10
C TRP A 393 -22.56 -2.71 -0.10
N HIS A 394 -22.42 -4.01 0.14
CA HIS A 394 -22.49 -5.07 -0.87
C HIS A 394 -22.85 -6.41 -0.21
N GLU A 395 -23.53 -7.30 -0.95
CA GLU A 395 -24.00 -8.61 -0.45
C GLU A 395 -22.85 -9.57 -0.04
N ASP A 396 -21.72 -9.48 -0.74
CA ASP A 396 -20.53 -10.29 -0.46
C ASP A 396 -19.75 -9.87 0.79
N VAL A 397 -20.06 -8.71 1.38
CA VAL A 397 -19.30 -8.18 2.52
C VAL A 397 -19.77 -8.87 3.79
N GLN A 398 -18.83 -9.44 4.53
CA GLN A 398 -19.11 -10.03 5.84
C GLN A 398 -18.84 -9.01 6.95
N ALA A 399 -19.81 -8.82 7.84
CA ALA A 399 -19.69 -7.95 9.01
C ALA A 399 -19.55 -8.78 10.29
N TYR A 400 -18.69 -8.32 11.19
CA TYR A 400 -18.40 -8.95 12.47
C TYR A 400 -18.40 -7.92 13.59
N ALA A 401 -18.93 -8.31 14.74
CA ALA A 401 -18.62 -7.68 16.02
C ALA A 401 -17.42 -8.38 16.65
N VAL A 402 -16.47 -7.59 17.13
CA VAL A 402 -15.22 -8.10 17.69
C VAL A 402 -15.16 -7.77 19.17
N TRP A 403 -14.82 -8.76 19.98
CA TRP A 403 -14.71 -8.66 21.43
C TRP A 403 -13.33 -9.14 21.88
N ASN A 404 -12.76 -8.48 22.87
CA ASN A 404 -11.65 -9.01 23.65
C ASN A 404 -12.20 -9.95 24.72
N VAL A 405 -11.68 -11.17 24.78
CA VAL A 405 -12.14 -12.23 25.70
C VAL A 405 -11.04 -12.75 26.64
N ASP A 406 -9.87 -12.12 26.69
CA ASP A 406 -8.76 -12.54 27.57
C ASP A 406 -8.99 -12.16 29.05
N ASP A 407 -9.61 -11.01 29.32
CA ASP A 407 -9.94 -10.51 30.66
C ASP A 407 -11.47 -10.41 30.86
N GLU A 408 -11.98 -9.19 31.08
CA GLU A 408 -13.42 -8.90 31.00
C GLU A 408 -13.83 -8.74 29.54
N GLU A 409 -15.01 -9.25 29.17
CA GLU A 409 -15.52 -9.12 27.80
C GLU A 409 -15.65 -7.63 27.42
N GLU A 410 -14.73 -7.14 26.59
CA GLU A 410 -14.70 -5.75 26.11
C GLU A 410 -15.03 -5.72 24.62
N PHE A 411 -16.04 -4.94 24.25
CA PHE A 411 -16.33 -4.69 22.84
C PHE A 411 -15.18 -3.91 22.20
N LEU A 412 -14.61 -4.39 21.09
CA LEU A 412 -13.53 -3.70 20.38
C LEU A 412 -14.05 -2.82 19.24
N GLY A 413 -15.13 -3.24 18.59
CA GLY A 413 -15.69 -2.56 17.44
C GLY A 413 -16.18 -3.50 16.35
N TYR A 414 -16.25 -2.97 15.12
CA TYR A 414 -16.77 -3.68 13.96
C TYR A 414 -15.68 -3.97 12.92
N ALA A 415 -15.70 -5.18 12.39
CA ALA A 415 -14.83 -5.63 11.32
C ALA A 415 -15.65 -6.01 10.07
N TYR A 416 -15.22 -5.52 8.92
CA TYR A 416 -15.83 -5.82 7.63
C TYR A 416 -14.82 -6.50 6.71
N LEU A 417 -15.20 -7.60 6.07
CA LEU A 417 -14.35 -8.31 5.11
C LEU A 417 -14.98 -8.23 3.72
N ASP A 418 -14.31 -7.52 2.80
CA ASP A 418 -14.72 -7.35 1.40
C ASP A 418 -13.70 -8.05 0.49
N LEU A 419 -13.90 -9.35 0.27
CA LEU A 419 -12.83 -10.23 -0.24
C LEU A 419 -12.73 -10.36 -1.76
N PHE A 420 -13.81 -10.06 -2.49
CA PHE A 420 -13.94 -10.40 -3.92
C PHE A 420 -13.87 -9.18 -4.84
N PRO A 421 -13.29 -9.31 -6.04
CA PRO A 421 -13.28 -8.23 -7.02
C PRO A 421 -14.68 -8.01 -7.58
N ARG A 422 -15.00 -6.75 -7.89
CA ARG A 422 -16.21 -6.36 -8.63
C ARG A 422 -15.97 -5.05 -9.38
N ALA A 423 -16.81 -4.76 -10.36
CA ALA A 423 -16.71 -3.54 -11.15
C ALA A 423 -16.79 -2.29 -10.23
N GLY A 424 -15.82 -1.39 -10.38
CA GLY A 424 -15.74 -0.15 -9.61
C GLY A 424 -15.19 -0.26 -8.19
N LYS A 425 -14.83 -1.47 -7.73
CA LYS A 425 -14.10 -1.67 -6.47
C LYS A 425 -12.60 -1.45 -6.67
N ASN A 426 -11.96 -0.87 -5.65
CA ASN A 426 -10.51 -0.72 -5.58
C ASN A 426 -9.80 -2.09 -5.69
N SER A 427 -8.84 -2.19 -6.61
CA SER A 427 -8.04 -3.39 -6.85
C SER A 427 -6.87 -3.56 -5.86
N HIS A 428 -6.54 -2.52 -5.10
CA HIS A 428 -5.52 -2.61 -4.06
C HIS A 428 -6.09 -3.31 -2.82
N ALA A 429 -5.50 -4.45 -2.46
CA ALA A 429 -5.77 -5.10 -1.19
C ALA A 429 -5.18 -4.24 -0.06
N GLY A 430 -5.91 -4.14 1.06
CA GLY A 430 -5.49 -3.30 2.17
C GLY A 430 -6.55 -3.17 3.26
N HIS A 431 -6.11 -2.74 4.44
CA HIS A 431 -6.97 -2.25 5.52
C HIS A 431 -7.38 -0.79 5.34
N TYR A 432 -8.62 -0.47 5.73
CA TYR A 432 -9.12 0.90 5.81
C TYR A 432 -9.96 1.09 7.08
N SER A 433 -9.63 2.11 7.88
CA SER A 433 -10.50 2.52 8.99
C SER A 433 -11.69 3.31 8.48
N LEU A 434 -12.90 2.91 8.87
CA LEU A 434 -14.17 3.57 8.54
C LEU A 434 -14.59 4.57 9.61
N GLN A 435 -14.40 4.22 10.88
CA GLN A 435 -14.65 5.09 12.02
C GLN A 435 -13.53 4.91 13.04
N GLN A 436 -13.08 6.02 13.63
CA GLN A 436 -11.95 6.01 14.56
C GLN A 436 -12.43 5.85 16.00
N GLY A 437 -11.77 4.98 16.78
CA GLY A 437 -12.10 4.82 18.19
C GLY A 437 -11.52 5.95 19.04
N TYR A 438 -12.30 6.58 19.90
CA TYR A 438 -11.84 7.70 20.74
C TYR A 438 -12.59 7.80 22.09
N GLU A 439 -12.05 8.55 23.05
CA GLU A 439 -12.69 8.84 24.35
C GLU A 439 -13.65 10.04 24.23
N LYS A 440 -14.92 9.85 24.56
CA LYS A 440 -15.93 10.91 24.57
C LYS A 440 -15.78 11.80 25.82
N PRO A 441 -16.37 13.01 25.83
CA PRO A 441 -16.30 13.92 26.99
C PRO A 441 -16.83 13.31 28.30
N ASP A 442 -17.78 12.38 28.22
CA ASP A 442 -18.37 11.67 29.37
C ASP A 442 -17.55 10.46 29.84
N LYS A 443 -16.32 10.29 29.31
CA LYS A 443 -15.41 9.15 29.53
C LYS A 443 -15.89 7.82 28.96
N SER A 444 -17.03 7.78 28.26
CA SER A 444 -17.40 6.63 27.45
C SER A 444 -16.58 6.55 26.16
N ARG A 445 -16.60 5.40 25.49
CA ARG A 445 -15.84 5.18 24.25
C ARG A 445 -16.74 5.27 23.02
N PHE A 446 -16.23 5.90 21.98
CA PHE A 446 -16.67 5.64 20.62
C PHE A 446 -15.81 4.51 20.04
N TYR A 447 -16.43 3.48 19.48
CA TYR A 447 -15.75 2.26 19.02
C TYR A 447 -15.42 2.32 17.54
N ALA A 448 -14.30 1.70 17.18
CA ALA A 448 -13.80 1.71 15.82
C ALA A 448 -14.62 0.79 14.89
N SER A 449 -14.63 1.15 13.61
CA SER A 449 -15.13 0.29 12.54
C SER A 449 -14.06 0.22 11.46
N SER A 450 -13.64 -0.98 11.07
CA SER A 450 -12.54 -1.20 10.13
C SER A 450 -12.93 -2.22 9.06
N VAL A 451 -12.40 -2.03 7.84
CA VAL A 451 -12.62 -2.93 6.71
C VAL A 451 -11.30 -3.45 6.18
N LEU A 452 -11.31 -4.72 5.78
CA LEU A 452 -10.28 -5.37 5.00
C LEU A 452 -10.81 -5.54 3.57
N ILE A 453 -10.08 -4.99 2.60
CA ILE A 453 -10.37 -5.12 1.17
C ILE A 453 -9.38 -6.11 0.57
N MET A 454 -9.88 -7.14 -0.10
CA MET A 454 -9.10 -8.05 -0.94
C MET A 454 -9.73 -8.19 -2.31
N ASN A 455 -9.03 -8.86 -3.22
CA ASN A 455 -9.50 -9.16 -4.56
C ASN A 455 -9.20 -10.62 -4.94
N TYR A 456 -9.47 -11.54 -4.01
CA TYR A 456 -9.32 -12.96 -4.28
C TYR A 456 -10.33 -13.40 -5.34
N PRO A 457 -9.96 -14.31 -6.26
CA PRO A 457 -10.93 -14.95 -7.14
C PRO A 457 -12.08 -15.51 -6.32
N ARG A 458 -13.31 -15.34 -6.80
CA ARG A 458 -14.47 -15.92 -6.11
C ARG A 458 -14.29 -17.44 -6.09
N PRO A 459 -14.42 -18.10 -4.92
CA PRO A 459 -14.41 -19.55 -4.84
C PRO A 459 -15.47 -20.10 -5.80
N THR A 460 -15.04 -20.98 -6.69
CA THR A 460 -15.94 -21.82 -7.48
C THR A 460 -15.70 -23.25 -7.05
N ASP A 461 -16.65 -24.15 -7.31
CA ASP A 461 -16.46 -25.57 -7.02
C ASP A 461 -15.14 -26.08 -7.62
N ARG A 462 -14.74 -25.56 -8.79
CA ARG A 462 -13.52 -25.95 -9.52
C ARG A 462 -12.23 -25.29 -9.03
N ASN A 463 -12.29 -24.19 -8.30
CA ASN A 463 -11.12 -23.49 -7.79
C ASN A 463 -11.46 -22.70 -6.50
N PRO A 464 -11.62 -23.38 -5.35
CA PRO A 464 -12.08 -22.74 -4.11
C PRO A 464 -10.91 -22.23 -3.24
N THR A 465 -9.68 -22.28 -3.72
CA THR A 465 -8.49 -22.22 -2.88
C THR A 465 -7.64 -20.95 -3.05
N LEU A 466 -6.90 -20.64 -1.99
CA LEU A 466 -5.86 -19.63 -1.93
C LEU A 466 -4.49 -20.27 -2.12
N ARG A 467 -3.54 -19.49 -2.62
CA ARG A 467 -2.12 -19.82 -2.53
C ARG A 467 -1.57 -19.43 -1.15
N VAL A 468 -0.48 -20.04 -0.73
CA VAL A 468 0.13 -19.77 0.58
C VAL A 468 0.51 -18.29 0.75
N ASP A 469 0.98 -17.63 -0.31
CA ASP A 469 1.27 -16.19 -0.30
C ASP A 469 0.00 -15.33 -0.16
N GLU A 470 -1.12 -15.77 -0.72
CA GLU A 470 -2.43 -15.13 -0.53
C GLU A 470 -2.94 -15.30 0.91
N VAL A 471 -2.71 -16.46 1.53
CA VAL A 471 -3.04 -16.71 2.96
C VAL A 471 -2.19 -15.82 3.86
N ARG A 472 -0.87 -15.76 3.62
CA ARG A 472 0.04 -14.88 4.36
C ARG A 472 -0.40 -13.42 4.25
N LYS A 473 -0.78 -12.97 3.05
CA LYS A 473 -1.32 -11.63 2.83
C LYS A 473 -2.64 -11.38 3.56
N LEU A 474 -3.55 -12.37 3.60
CA LEU A 474 -4.78 -12.26 4.39
C LEU A 474 -4.45 -12.05 5.88
N PHE A 475 -3.47 -12.79 6.38
CA PHE A 475 -3.02 -12.68 7.78
C PHE A 475 -2.38 -11.32 8.08
N HIS A 476 -1.56 -10.79 7.17
CA HIS A 476 -1.02 -9.43 7.23
C HIS A 476 -2.12 -8.37 7.40
N GLU A 477 -3.12 -8.37 6.52
CA GLU A 477 -4.17 -7.34 6.52
C GLU A 477 -5.13 -7.48 7.71
N LEU A 478 -5.34 -8.70 8.22
CA LEU A 478 -6.04 -8.90 9.50
C LEU A 478 -5.26 -8.29 10.67
N GLY A 479 -3.93 -8.28 10.60
CA GLY A 479 -3.06 -7.56 11.55
C GLY A 479 -3.39 -6.07 11.62
N HIS A 480 -3.43 -5.38 10.47
CA HIS A 480 -3.84 -3.97 10.39
C HIS A 480 -5.25 -3.73 10.92
N LEU A 481 -6.19 -4.62 10.58
CA LEU A 481 -7.56 -4.56 11.08
C LEU A 481 -7.60 -4.62 12.61
N LEU A 482 -6.87 -5.55 13.22
CA LEU A 482 -6.82 -5.72 14.67
C LEU A 482 -6.08 -4.57 15.35
N HIS A 483 -4.99 -4.07 14.77
CA HIS A 483 -4.29 -2.89 15.26
C HIS A 483 -5.28 -1.71 15.42
N ALA A 484 -6.15 -1.48 14.44
CA ALA A 484 -7.17 -0.43 14.50
C ALA A 484 -8.24 -0.66 15.58
N LEU A 485 -8.64 -1.91 15.84
CA LEU A 485 -9.66 -2.25 16.84
C LEU A 485 -9.13 -2.23 18.28
N PHE A 486 -7.87 -2.62 18.48
CA PHE A 486 -7.21 -2.57 19.79
C PHE A 486 -6.70 -1.18 20.17
N THR A 487 -6.62 -0.23 19.23
CA THR A 487 -6.15 1.13 19.52
C THR A 487 -7.03 1.80 20.59
N ARG A 488 -6.37 2.37 21.62
CA ARG A 488 -7.01 3.13 22.71
C ARG A 488 -6.40 4.53 22.79
N ILE A 489 -7.13 5.50 22.25
CA ILE A 489 -6.75 6.91 22.19
C ILE A 489 -7.90 7.81 22.66
N LYS A 490 -7.58 9.04 23.07
CA LYS A 490 -8.50 10.15 23.34
C LYS A 490 -8.86 10.91 22.06
N TYR A 491 -7.93 11.01 21.12
CA TYR A 491 -8.08 11.84 19.92
C TYR A 491 -8.12 11.00 18.65
N ALA A 492 -9.25 11.00 17.93
CA ALA A 492 -9.47 10.20 16.73
C ALA A 492 -8.38 10.39 15.65
N SER A 493 -7.83 11.60 15.53
CA SER A 493 -6.77 11.96 14.59
C SER A 493 -5.42 11.28 14.86
N LEU A 494 -5.23 10.71 16.05
CA LEU A 494 -4.02 9.98 16.44
C LEU A 494 -4.06 8.48 16.12
N GLN A 495 -5.18 7.94 15.63
CA GLN A 495 -5.26 6.51 15.29
C GLN A 495 -4.25 6.10 14.21
N PHE A 496 -3.90 7.03 13.31
CA PHE A 496 -2.94 6.75 12.25
C PHE A 496 -1.52 6.89 12.78
N VAL A 497 -0.86 5.74 12.93
CA VAL A 497 0.56 5.64 13.24
C VAL A 497 1.42 6.07 12.05
N ASP A 498 2.70 6.32 12.31
CA ASP A 498 3.64 6.76 11.30
C ASP A 498 3.83 5.70 10.20
N ARG A 499 4.00 6.16 8.96
CA ARG A 499 4.12 5.28 7.78
C ARG A 499 5.29 4.30 7.86
N ASP A 500 6.36 4.67 8.57
CA ASP A 500 7.54 3.83 8.76
C ASP A 500 7.42 2.89 9.97
N PHE A 501 6.25 2.82 10.59
CA PHE A 501 5.91 1.86 11.63
C PHE A 501 4.63 1.07 11.34
N VAL A 502 3.73 1.60 10.49
CA VAL A 502 2.40 1.00 10.26
C VAL A 502 2.47 -0.47 9.82
N GLU A 503 3.47 -0.84 9.04
CA GLU A 503 3.66 -2.21 8.55
C GLU A 503 4.31 -3.14 9.58
N ALA A 504 4.99 -2.63 10.60
CA ALA A 504 5.76 -3.45 11.54
C ALA A 504 4.91 -4.53 12.25
N PRO A 505 3.71 -4.22 12.79
CA PRO A 505 2.84 -5.25 13.38
C PRO A 505 2.41 -6.33 12.38
N SER A 506 2.03 -5.94 11.17
CA SER A 506 1.53 -6.86 10.14
C SER A 506 2.65 -7.73 9.56
N MET A 507 3.85 -7.16 9.36
CA MET A 507 5.07 -7.87 8.96
C MET A 507 5.52 -8.86 10.03
N MET A 508 5.45 -8.51 11.32
CA MET A 508 5.71 -9.44 12.42
C MET A 508 4.74 -10.63 12.37
N LEU A 509 3.46 -10.39 12.12
CA LEU A 509 2.45 -11.43 11.98
C LEU A 509 2.69 -12.32 10.74
N GLU A 510 3.19 -11.78 9.64
CA GLU A 510 3.62 -12.61 8.50
C GLU A 510 4.74 -13.59 8.87
N GLN A 511 5.71 -13.16 9.67
CA GLN A 511 6.80 -14.03 10.14
C GLN A 511 6.26 -15.11 11.07
N PHE A 512 5.33 -14.74 11.95
CA PHE A 512 4.63 -15.70 12.81
C PHE A 512 3.95 -16.80 11.98
N PHE A 513 3.13 -16.42 10.99
CA PHE A 513 2.47 -17.39 10.10
C PHE A 513 3.44 -18.22 9.25
N SER A 514 4.64 -17.70 8.96
CA SER A 514 5.64 -18.39 8.12
C SER A 514 6.32 -19.57 8.81
N LEU A 515 6.04 -19.82 10.09
CA LEU A 515 6.52 -21.01 10.80
C LEU A 515 5.77 -22.26 10.35
N GLU A 516 6.50 -23.36 10.15
CA GLU A 516 5.97 -24.61 9.56
C GLU A 516 4.72 -25.15 10.27
N HIS A 517 4.70 -25.11 11.61
CA HIS A 517 3.58 -25.60 12.40
C HIS A 517 2.30 -24.78 12.19
N HIS A 518 2.39 -23.47 12.00
CA HIS A 518 1.22 -22.62 11.71
C HIS A 518 0.68 -22.85 10.30
N ILE A 519 1.57 -23.01 9.31
CA ILE A 519 1.17 -23.38 7.94
C ILE A 519 0.41 -24.71 7.97
N LYS A 520 0.93 -25.71 8.70
CA LYS A 520 0.28 -27.02 8.88
C LYS A 520 -1.06 -26.91 9.59
N ASP A 521 -1.15 -26.18 10.69
CA ASP A 521 -2.39 -26.02 11.46
C ASP A 521 -3.51 -25.36 10.64
N VAL A 522 -3.15 -24.35 9.84
CA VAL A 522 -4.09 -23.68 8.94
C VAL A 522 -4.47 -24.56 7.74
N SER A 523 -3.58 -25.42 7.25
CA SER A 523 -3.84 -26.30 6.12
C SER A 523 -5.02 -27.26 6.34
N CYS A 524 -5.88 -27.41 5.35
CA CYS A 524 -6.93 -28.42 5.26
C CYS A 524 -7.30 -28.66 3.79
N HIS A 525 -7.10 -29.88 3.30
CA HIS A 525 -7.42 -30.21 1.91
C HIS A 525 -8.93 -30.10 1.66
N TYR A 526 -9.33 -29.31 0.66
CA TYR A 526 -10.73 -28.92 0.44
C TYR A 526 -11.69 -30.11 0.22
N SER A 527 -11.19 -31.23 -0.30
CA SER A 527 -11.99 -32.46 -0.48
C SER A 527 -12.54 -33.05 0.82
N HIS A 528 -12.00 -32.68 1.98
CA HIS A 528 -12.47 -33.16 3.29
C HIS A 528 -13.51 -32.24 3.94
N LEU A 529 -13.79 -31.08 3.33
CA LEU A 529 -14.71 -30.08 3.90
C LEU A 529 -16.18 -30.37 3.58
N SER A 530 -16.48 -30.96 2.42
CA SER A 530 -17.84 -31.36 2.04
C SER A 530 -17.87 -32.42 0.94
N PRO A 531 -18.98 -33.19 0.81
CA PRO A 531 -19.16 -34.13 -0.30
C PRO A 531 -19.04 -33.49 -1.69
N SER A 532 -19.63 -32.31 -1.89
CA SER A 532 -19.56 -31.56 -3.16
C SER A 532 -18.12 -31.18 -3.55
N MET A 533 -17.33 -30.73 -2.57
CA MET A 533 -15.91 -30.43 -2.77
C MET A 533 -15.09 -31.68 -3.09
N LYS A 534 -15.43 -32.83 -2.47
CA LYS A 534 -14.81 -34.12 -2.80
C LYS A 534 -15.12 -34.55 -4.24
N GLU A 535 -16.38 -34.46 -4.65
CA GLU A 535 -16.80 -34.76 -6.03
C GLU A 535 -16.11 -33.86 -7.05
N THR A 536 -15.99 -32.57 -6.75
CA THR A 536 -15.33 -31.63 -7.67
C THR A 536 -13.83 -31.88 -7.79
N TRP A 537 -13.17 -32.21 -6.68
CA TRP A 537 -11.77 -32.62 -6.69
C TRP A 537 -11.55 -33.86 -7.55
N LEU A 538 -12.40 -34.88 -7.41
CA LEU A 538 -12.36 -36.09 -8.22
C LEU A 538 -12.57 -35.79 -9.72
N ALA A 539 -13.53 -34.95 -10.07
CA ALA A 539 -13.78 -34.54 -11.45
C ALA A 539 -12.60 -33.77 -12.09
N ASN A 540 -11.88 -32.97 -11.29
CA ASN A 540 -10.68 -32.26 -11.74
C ASN A 540 -9.49 -33.22 -11.98
N LEU A 541 -9.40 -34.34 -11.25
CA LEU A 541 -8.37 -35.36 -11.46
C LEU A 541 -8.55 -36.12 -12.77
N GLU A 542 -9.79 -36.42 -13.17
CA GLU A 542 -10.12 -37.13 -14.44
C GLU A 542 -9.66 -36.36 -15.69
N HIS A 543 -9.42 -35.04 -15.57
CA HIS A 543 -8.91 -34.17 -16.63
C HIS A 543 -7.39 -33.93 -16.55
N SER A 544 -6.69 -34.54 -15.60
CA SER A 544 -5.23 -34.41 -15.41
C SER A 544 -4.51 -35.67 -15.90
N GLU A 545 -3.30 -35.53 -16.47
CA GLU A 545 -2.47 -36.67 -16.92
C GLU A 545 -2.01 -37.59 -15.77
N ASP A 546 -2.24 -37.20 -14.52
CA ASP A 546 -1.93 -37.94 -13.30
C ASP A 546 -3.08 -38.88 -12.91
N GLY A 547 -3.25 -39.95 -13.68
CA GLY A 547 -4.14 -41.06 -13.32
C GLY A 547 -3.67 -41.75 -12.03
N ASP A 548 -4.64 -41.98 -11.13
CA ASP A 548 -4.55 -42.83 -9.93
C ASP A 548 -3.67 -42.28 -8.77
N LYS A 549 -4.14 -41.21 -8.11
CA LYS A 549 -3.56 -40.73 -6.83
C LYS A 549 -4.40 -41.17 -5.63
N PRO A 550 -3.76 -41.57 -4.51
CA PRO A 550 -4.45 -41.88 -3.25
C PRO A 550 -5.18 -40.64 -2.69
N GLU A 551 -6.18 -40.89 -1.83
CA GLU A 551 -6.89 -39.84 -1.08
C GLU A 551 -5.88 -38.90 -0.41
N ARG A 552 -5.97 -37.60 -0.72
CA ARG A 552 -5.06 -36.60 -0.17
C ARG A 552 -5.19 -36.55 1.36
N PRO A 553 -4.09 -36.44 2.12
CA PRO A 553 -4.16 -36.23 3.56
C PRO A 553 -4.98 -35.00 3.92
N VAL A 554 -5.65 -35.01 5.08
CA VAL A 554 -6.46 -33.88 5.56
C VAL A 554 -5.62 -32.61 5.71
N GLN A 555 -4.38 -32.72 6.20
CA GLN A 555 -3.45 -31.61 6.41
C GLN A 555 -2.14 -31.89 5.69
N LEU A 556 -1.35 -30.83 5.47
CA LEU A 556 0.01 -30.97 4.96
C LEU A 556 0.88 -31.77 5.94
N SER A 557 1.83 -32.53 5.40
CA SER A 557 2.90 -33.11 6.21
C SER A 557 3.83 -32.02 6.77
N GLU A 558 4.61 -32.37 7.79
CA GLU A 558 5.62 -31.45 8.36
C GLU A 558 6.66 -31.07 7.33
N GLU A 559 7.06 -32.01 6.47
CA GLU A 559 8.05 -31.76 5.42
C GLU A 559 7.52 -30.78 4.35
N GLU A 560 6.26 -30.94 3.92
CA GLU A 560 5.62 -30.01 2.98
C GLU A 560 5.46 -28.62 3.58
N ALA A 561 5.01 -28.53 4.83
CA ALA A 561 4.90 -27.25 5.54
C ALA A 561 6.26 -26.57 5.73
N ALA A 562 7.30 -27.33 6.08
CA ALA A 562 8.67 -26.84 6.20
C ALA A 562 9.23 -26.36 4.85
N ALA A 563 8.92 -27.06 3.75
CA ALA A 563 9.32 -26.65 2.41
C ALA A 563 8.68 -25.32 2.00
N LEU A 564 7.41 -25.10 2.35
CA LEU A 564 6.72 -23.83 2.11
C LEU A 564 7.30 -22.70 2.96
N ALA A 565 7.58 -22.95 4.24
CA ALA A 565 8.27 -22.00 5.12
C ALA A 565 9.64 -21.58 4.55
N ARG A 566 10.46 -22.54 4.11
CA ARG A 566 11.77 -22.27 3.48
C ARG A 566 11.63 -21.47 2.18
N THR A 567 10.66 -21.81 1.35
CA THR A 567 10.39 -21.13 0.08
C THR A 567 10.01 -19.67 0.32
N SER A 568 9.20 -19.39 1.34
CA SER A 568 8.81 -18.02 1.75
C SER A 568 10.04 -17.17 2.11
N LEU A 569 11.01 -17.76 2.82
CA LEU A 569 12.26 -17.08 3.23
C LEU A 569 13.25 -16.87 2.07
N GLN A 570 13.33 -17.81 1.13
CA GLN A 570 14.28 -17.75 0.01
C GLN A 570 13.80 -16.87 -1.16
N LYS A 571 12.48 -16.70 -1.35
CA LYS A 571 11.91 -16.09 -2.57
C LYS A 571 11.96 -14.56 -2.69
N ASN A 572 12.57 -13.80 -1.76
CA ASN A 572 12.46 -12.34 -1.83
C ASN A 572 13.77 -11.54 -1.93
N ARG A 573 14.89 -12.15 -2.36
CA ARG A 573 16.16 -11.40 -2.49
C ARG A 573 16.09 -10.29 -3.55
N GLN A 574 15.50 -10.58 -4.71
CA GLN A 574 15.32 -9.57 -5.75
C GLN A 574 14.36 -8.46 -5.32
N GLY A 575 13.35 -8.78 -4.51
CA GLY A 575 12.50 -7.78 -3.88
C GLY A 575 13.29 -6.93 -2.90
N GLN A 576 14.11 -7.52 -2.02
CA GLN A 576 14.96 -6.77 -1.10
C GLN A 576 15.94 -5.83 -1.83
N LEU A 577 16.58 -6.29 -2.92
CA LEU A 577 17.43 -5.43 -3.74
C LEU A 577 16.65 -4.30 -4.42
N LYS A 578 15.42 -4.58 -4.88
CA LYS A 578 14.52 -3.56 -5.43
C LYS A 578 14.17 -2.50 -4.39
N GLU A 579 13.75 -2.93 -3.20
CA GLU A 579 13.36 -2.01 -2.14
C GLU A 579 14.57 -1.18 -1.68
N LEU A 580 15.73 -1.80 -1.49
CA LEU A 580 17.00 -1.12 -1.19
C LEU A 580 17.36 -0.09 -2.27
N PHE A 581 17.23 -0.45 -3.54
CA PHE A 581 17.49 0.45 -4.66
C PHE A 581 16.61 1.70 -4.62
N PHE A 582 15.30 1.51 -4.59
CA PHE A 582 14.36 2.62 -4.63
C PHE A 582 14.44 3.49 -3.37
N ALA A 583 14.64 2.90 -2.19
CA ALA A 583 14.85 3.65 -0.95
C ALA A 583 16.14 4.47 -0.99
N THR A 584 17.23 3.88 -1.49
CA THR A 584 18.52 4.58 -1.62
C THR A 584 18.40 5.75 -2.58
N TYR A 585 17.81 5.54 -3.77
CA TYR A 585 17.62 6.62 -4.75
C TYR A 585 16.72 7.74 -4.21
N ASP A 586 15.60 7.39 -3.57
CA ASP A 586 14.68 8.36 -2.95
C ASP A 586 15.38 9.24 -1.91
N MET A 587 16.20 8.65 -1.04
CA MET A 587 16.96 9.40 -0.04
C MET A 587 18.06 10.27 -0.66
N LEU A 588 18.71 9.83 -1.75
CA LEU A 588 19.76 10.60 -2.41
C LEU A 588 19.21 11.87 -3.08
N ILE A 589 18.06 11.78 -3.76
CA ILE A 589 17.49 12.94 -4.47
C ILE A 589 16.82 13.95 -3.54
N HIS A 590 16.38 13.53 -2.34
CA HIS A 590 15.72 14.40 -1.36
C HIS A 590 16.62 14.79 -0.18
N GLY A 591 17.80 14.20 -0.06
CA GLY A 591 18.77 14.47 1.00
C GLY A 591 20.05 15.20 0.57
N PRO A 592 20.06 16.13 -0.43
CA PRO A 592 21.29 16.83 -0.80
C PRO A 592 21.77 17.74 0.34
N THR A 593 23.07 18.04 0.36
CA THR A 593 23.68 18.95 1.35
C THR A 593 23.27 20.40 1.07
N SER A 594 23.14 20.77 -0.21
CA SER A 594 22.73 22.10 -0.65
C SER A 594 21.85 22.07 -1.89
N HIS A 595 21.08 23.14 -2.12
CA HIS A 595 20.26 23.25 -3.33
C HIS A 595 21.12 23.23 -4.61
N GLY A 596 22.26 23.92 -4.61
CA GLY A 596 23.17 23.95 -5.76
C GLY A 596 23.79 22.59 -6.10
N GLU A 597 24.01 21.73 -5.10
CA GLU A 597 24.41 20.33 -5.33
C GLU A 597 23.34 19.56 -6.09
N LEU A 598 22.08 19.73 -5.70
CA LEU A 598 20.94 19.10 -6.36
C LEU A 598 20.75 19.63 -7.79
N GLU A 599 20.91 20.94 -8.01
CA GLU A 599 20.88 21.54 -9.35
C GLU A 599 21.97 20.95 -10.26
N ALA A 600 23.18 20.69 -9.73
CA ALA A 600 24.27 20.07 -10.48
C ALA A 600 24.09 18.57 -10.71
N THR A 601 23.18 17.91 -9.97
CA THR A 601 22.98 16.47 -10.03
C THR A 601 22.14 16.06 -11.24
N ASN A 602 22.64 15.07 -11.99
CA ASN A 602 21.89 14.39 -13.03
C ASN A 602 21.07 13.24 -12.41
N LEU A 603 19.76 13.44 -12.27
CA LEU A 603 18.86 12.51 -11.60
C LEU A 603 18.72 11.16 -12.32
N THR A 604 18.81 11.15 -13.66
CA THR A 604 18.73 9.93 -14.48
C THR A 604 20.01 9.11 -14.36
N GLU A 605 21.17 9.76 -14.44
CA GLU A 605 22.46 9.09 -14.22
C GLU A 605 22.55 8.51 -12.82
N LEU A 606 22.15 9.28 -11.80
CA LEU A 606 22.10 8.82 -10.42
C LEU A 606 21.22 7.57 -10.28
N PHE A 607 20.05 7.56 -10.91
CA PHE A 607 19.14 6.40 -10.88
C PHE A 607 19.79 5.13 -11.43
N ASN A 608 20.39 5.22 -12.63
CA ASN A 608 20.99 4.06 -13.27
C ASN A 608 22.26 3.58 -12.56
N ARG A 609 23.09 4.50 -12.05
CA ARG A 609 24.27 4.15 -11.23
C ARG A 609 23.87 3.45 -9.95
N THR A 610 22.95 4.03 -9.16
CA THR A 610 22.48 3.41 -7.91
C THR A 610 21.88 2.03 -8.16
N ARG A 611 21.17 1.84 -9.28
CA ARG A 611 20.62 0.54 -9.66
C ARG A 611 21.71 -0.48 -9.98
N ALA A 612 22.67 -0.14 -10.84
CA ALA A 612 23.78 -1.02 -11.20
C ALA A 612 24.62 -1.42 -9.98
N ASP A 613 24.91 -0.45 -9.12
CA ASP A 613 25.63 -0.62 -7.87
C ASP A 613 24.97 -1.59 -6.89
N ILE A 614 23.63 -1.58 -6.79
CA ILE A 614 22.91 -2.42 -5.82
C ILE A 614 22.66 -3.82 -6.39
N TYR A 615 22.30 -3.92 -7.66
CA TYR A 615 22.00 -5.20 -8.29
C TYR A 615 23.25 -5.97 -8.72
N GLN A 616 24.40 -5.29 -8.86
CA GLN A 616 25.62 -5.88 -9.44
C GLN A 616 25.38 -6.43 -10.87
N ILE A 617 24.51 -5.75 -11.62
CA ILE A 617 24.05 -6.12 -12.97
C ILE A 617 24.20 -4.90 -13.89
N GLN A 618 24.54 -5.15 -15.16
CA GLN A 618 24.80 -4.08 -16.11
C GLN A 618 23.54 -3.59 -16.85
N GLY A 619 23.61 -2.36 -17.33
CA GLY A 619 22.65 -1.71 -18.20
C GLY A 619 23.24 -1.32 -19.57
N GLY A 620 22.63 -0.30 -20.18
CA GLY A 620 23.10 0.28 -21.44
C GLY A 620 24.48 0.93 -21.35
N GLU A 621 24.93 1.31 -20.16
CA GLU A 621 26.27 1.89 -19.97
C GLU A 621 27.38 0.91 -20.36
N ALA A 622 27.19 -0.40 -20.11
CA ALA A 622 28.12 -1.44 -20.51
C ALA A 622 28.13 -1.70 -22.02
N LEU A 623 27.19 -1.11 -22.76
CA LEU A 623 27.12 -1.09 -24.22
C LEU A 623 27.63 0.24 -24.83
N GLY A 624 28.13 1.16 -24.00
CA GLY A 624 28.61 2.48 -24.44
C GLY A 624 27.51 3.52 -24.64
N GLU A 625 26.28 3.26 -24.16
CA GLU A 625 25.12 4.16 -24.32
C GLU A 625 25.10 5.31 -23.27
N GLY A 626 26.11 5.39 -22.40
CA GLY A 626 26.16 6.33 -21.28
C GLY A 626 25.23 5.93 -20.12
N TRP A 627 25.05 6.80 -19.13
CA TRP A 627 24.21 6.52 -17.94
C TRP A 627 22.75 6.99 -18.07
N GLU A 628 22.37 7.59 -19.21
CA GLU A 628 20.99 8.03 -19.49
C GLU A 628 20.24 7.09 -20.44
N TRP A 629 20.70 5.85 -20.57
CA TRP A 629 20.12 4.84 -21.46
C TRP A 629 18.66 4.46 -21.09
N ALA A 630 18.28 4.68 -19.83
CA ALA A 630 16.93 4.45 -19.30
C ALA A 630 16.48 5.58 -18.37
N HIS A 631 15.20 5.95 -18.43
CA HIS A 631 14.58 6.98 -17.60
C HIS A 631 13.61 6.40 -16.54
N GLY A 632 14.03 5.35 -15.84
CA GLY A 632 13.19 4.60 -14.89
C GLY A 632 12.69 5.42 -13.70
N GLU A 633 13.37 6.51 -13.35
CA GLU A 633 12.94 7.48 -12.33
C GLU A 633 11.57 8.09 -12.65
N THR A 634 11.25 8.25 -13.94
CA THR A 634 9.99 8.87 -14.39
C THR A 634 8.75 7.99 -14.19
N VAL A 635 8.97 6.70 -13.91
CA VAL A 635 7.91 5.73 -13.61
C VAL A 635 7.88 5.34 -12.13
N PHE A 636 8.70 5.99 -11.30
CA PHE A 636 8.77 5.75 -9.86
C PHE A 636 7.58 6.42 -9.13
N ARG A 637 6.40 5.79 -9.26
CA ARG A 637 5.12 6.35 -8.77
C ARG A 637 5.07 6.60 -7.27
N ASN A 638 5.76 5.83 -6.43
CA ASN A 638 5.70 5.99 -4.97
C ASN A 638 6.21 7.37 -4.54
N VAL A 639 7.35 7.80 -5.09
CA VAL A 639 7.94 9.13 -4.83
C VAL A 639 7.04 10.26 -5.31
N LEU A 640 6.17 10.05 -6.30
CA LEU A 640 5.17 11.05 -6.70
C LEU A 640 3.93 11.06 -5.79
N ASN A 641 3.63 9.94 -5.12
CA ASN A 641 2.36 9.71 -4.43
C ASN A 641 2.53 9.54 -2.91
N GLY A 642 3.28 10.45 -2.30
CA GLY A 642 3.35 10.60 -0.84
C GLY A 642 4.42 9.76 -0.13
N TYR A 643 5.23 8.99 -0.86
CA TYR A 643 6.41 8.28 -0.33
C TYR A 643 7.73 8.96 -0.69
N ASP A 644 7.70 10.22 -1.11
CA ASP A 644 8.88 11.07 -1.24
C ASP A 644 9.65 11.17 0.08
N ALA A 645 10.93 10.82 0.05
CA ALA A 645 11.80 10.61 1.21
C ALA A 645 11.18 9.72 2.30
N GLY A 646 10.42 8.72 1.88
CA GLY A 646 9.68 7.80 2.74
C GLY A 646 9.66 6.37 2.22
N TYR A 647 10.27 6.09 1.07
CA TYR A 647 10.24 4.75 0.47
C TYR A 647 10.99 3.71 1.32
N TYR A 648 11.92 4.15 2.19
CA TYR A 648 12.59 3.27 3.15
C TYR A 648 11.62 2.53 4.09
N SER A 649 10.38 2.99 4.24
CA SER A 649 9.37 2.31 5.05
C SER A 649 9.02 0.91 4.53
N TYR A 650 9.28 0.59 3.26
CA TYR A 650 9.07 -0.76 2.72
C TYR A 650 10.18 -1.75 3.11
N ILE A 651 11.26 -1.26 3.71
CA ILE A 651 12.41 -2.05 4.16
C ILE A 651 12.31 -2.38 5.65
N LEU A 652 11.76 -1.46 6.44
CA LEU A 652 11.43 -1.67 7.85
C LEU A 652 10.31 -2.70 7.98
#